data_AF-A0A9J6BNM4-F1
#
_entry.id   AF-A0A9J6BNM4-F1
#
_cell.length_a   1.000
_cell.length_b   1.000
_cell.length_c   1.000
_cell.angle_alpha   90.00
_cell.angle_beta   90.00
_cell.angle_gamma   90.00
#
_symmetry.space_group_name_H-M   'P 1'
#
loop_
_entity.id
_entity.type
_entity.pdbx_description
1 polymer ?
#
loop_
_entity_poly.entity_id
_entity_poly.type
_entity_poly.pdbx_seq_one_letter_code
_entity_poly.pdbx_strand_id
1 'polypeptide(L)'
;MSIRAKFLAWVDVLMRVAPLFLLDEILKMNLFNENSSSTQLGNSTNFDMINDTIEESTLNQTEAILSSTFDVYTLSITLFKCLIFLIGCFCSLAIFMLWTRHLVIIYMYVISVGLIFLSYWSNVSAISLLKEGNPSLIEDILNVNVLRLSSPDGTAVTLLPHFLLQYVMGTIFAYIHLGPKHHRIQQILPFTFLMPLTLAILPIPLNIVKHAPTFAAVLPLVLSKIAIWSASIDIFKTLISGYRHAVSFAENFGLSALVENEWQRLNVPCVLRAFWTIRLLEQFASLTLSPEGEALSFMFTIQKLLVSGCETLIALLGMTSIISMICHYLGVLFQMFLMSDEDEDKSIGTVSAILFYILSLQTGLTNLQPDKRFIRLCRNMCLLLTALLHFLHNMVSPILMSLSASHNPSRKRHTRALLVCAFLLISPVILLLILWSRHQPSTWLLAVTVFSIEVVVKVLVSLATYTLFLLDAQRQTFWERLDDYIYYIKAFGNSVEFCFGIFLFFNGAWILIFESGGSIRAVMLLIHSYFNIWCEARAGWSVYMKRRTAVQKIASLPEASSEELQKFDDVCAICYQEMTSAKITRCRHYFHGVCLRKWLYVQDKCPLCHEIVINQDLKTETEKTTNDVAVEPAQVPNLEHLLPRRATPSRNIHLHHQPHRGSSTSESRESSHSSIASNATTNSNQNPSSSGGSGRMMAGN
;
A
#
# COMPACT_ATOMS: atom_id res chain seq x y z
N MET A 1 16.39 18.53 -7.36
CA MET A 1 17.17 17.42 -7.96
C MET A 1 17.40 17.71 -9.44
N SER A 2 18.64 17.56 -9.92
CA SER A 2 18.98 17.66 -11.36
C SER A 2 18.21 16.62 -12.18
N ILE A 3 17.81 16.97 -13.40
CA ILE A 3 17.11 16.08 -14.35
C ILE A 3 17.86 14.76 -14.53
N ARG A 4 19.20 14.80 -14.52
CA ARG A 4 20.07 13.62 -14.59
C ARG A 4 19.86 12.65 -13.41
N ALA A 5 19.68 13.18 -12.20
CA ALA A 5 19.43 12.35 -11.01
C ALA A 5 18.04 11.68 -11.07
N LYS A 6 17.02 12.40 -11.55
CA LYS A 6 15.68 11.84 -11.78
C LYS A 6 15.70 10.74 -12.84
N PHE A 7 16.45 10.97 -13.93
CA PHE A 7 16.61 9.98 -14.99
C PHE A 7 17.33 8.71 -14.49
N LEU A 8 18.43 8.85 -13.75
CA LEU A 8 19.13 7.69 -13.17
C LEU A 8 18.27 6.92 -12.17
N ALA A 9 17.48 7.62 -11.35
CA ALA A 9 16.53 6.98 -10.44
C ALA A 9 15.42 6.23 -11.20
N TRP A 10 14.92 6.79 -12.31
CA TRP A 10 13.93 6.13 -13.15
C TRP A 10 14.50 4.89 -13.86
N VAL A 11 15.74 4.97 -14.35
CA VAL A 11 16.44 3.81 -14.95
C VAL A 11 16.69 2.71 -13.92
N ASP A 12 17.05 3.07 -12.69
CA ASP A 12 17.16 2.09 -11.59
C ASP A 12 15.84 1.36 -11.33
N VAL A 13 14.73 2.09 -11.27
CA VAL A 13 13.39 1.51 -11.13
C VAL A 13 13.09 0.57 -12.29
N LEU A 14 13.34 0.97 -13.54
CA LEU A 14 13.06 0.18 -14.74
C LEU A 14 13.89 -1.12 -14.78
N MET A 15 15.16 -1.06 -14.40
CA MET A 15 16.02 -2.25 -14.34
C MET A 15 15.51 -3.30 -13.34
N ARG A 16 14.80 -2.89 -12.28
CA ARG A 16 14.23 -3.81 -11.28
C ARG A 16 12.87 -4.38 -11.68
N VAL A 17 12.29 -3.96 -12.80
CA VAL A 17 11.01 -4.50 -13.29
C VAL A 17 11.17 -5.88 -13.93
N ALA A 18 12.30 -6.15 -14.60
CA ALA A 18 12.50 -7.43 -15.31
C ALA A 18 12.43 -8.69 -14.42
N PRO A 19 12.99 -8.73 -13.19
CA PRO A 19 12.85 -9.87 -12.30
C PRO A 19 11.39 -10.08 -11.85
N LEU A 20 10.60 -9.00 -11.72
CA LEU A 20 9.18 -9.12 -11.42
C LEU A 20 8.40 -9.75 -12.56
N PHE A 21 8.72 -9.47 -13.83
CA PHE A 21 8.15 -10.19 -14.97
C PHE A 21 8.53 -11.66 -14.98
N LEU A 22 9.78 -11.99 -14.65
CA LEU A 22 10.19 -13.39 -14.50
C LEU A 22 9.38 -14.08 -13.40
N LEU A 23 9.20 -13.42 -12.26
CA LEU A 23 8.42 -13.95 -11.13
C LEU A 23 6.93 -14.07 -11.49
N ASP A 24 6.40 -13.13 -12.28
CA ASP A 24 5.02 -13.16 -12.78
C ASP A 24 4.77 -14.33 -13.72
N GLU A 25 5.66 -14.57 -14.69
CA GLU A 25 5.56 -15.71 -15.60
C GLU A 25 5.75 -17.05 -14.88
N ILE A 26 6.68 -17.11 -13.91
CA ILE A 26 6.83 -18.28 -13.05
C ILE A 26 5.52 -18.56 -12.29
N LEU A 27 4.87 -17.53 -11.74
CA LEU A 27 3.58 -17.68 -11.03
C LEU A 27 2.41 -18.05 -11.96
N LYS A 28 2.45 -17.66 -13.24
CA LYS A 28 1.46 -18.07 -14.25
C LYS A 28 1.61 -19.51 -14.69
N MET A 29 2.82 -20.08 -14.63
CA MET A 29 3.05 -21.49 -14.88
C MET A 29 2.33 -22.29 -13.79
N ASN A 30 1.06 -22.62 -14.04
CA ASN A 30 0.22 -23.40 -13.14
C ASN A 30 0.90 -24.74 -12.83
N LEU A 31 1.49 -24.82 -11.64
CA LEU A 31 2.23 -25.98 -11.13
C LEU A 31 1.36 -27.25 -10.99
N PHE A 32 0.03 -27.13 -11.12
CA PHE A 32 -0.95 -28.16 -10.75
C PHE A 32 -1.92 -28.59 -11.86
N ASN A 33 -1.77 -28.16 -13.12
CA ASN A 33 -2.65 -28.67 -14.18
C ASN A 33 -2.05 -29.92 -14.85
N GLU A 34 -2.18 -31.07 -14.19
CA GLU A 34 -2.12 -32.37 -14.85
C GLU A 34 -3.44 -32.59 -15.58
N ASN A 35 -3.56 -32.19 -16.85
CA ASN A 35 -4.62 -32.70 -17.74
C ASN A 35 -4.40 -32.38 -19.22
N SER A 36 -3.18 -32.56 -19.75
CA SER A 36 -2.95 -32.40 -21.20
C SER A 36 -1.91 -33.34 -21.82
N SER A 37 -1.68 -34.52 -21.23
CA SER A 37 -0.81 -35.54 -21.87
C SER A 37 -1.25 -37.00 -21.69
N SER A 38 -2.55 -37.27 -21.43
CA SER A 38 -3.10 -38.63 -21.39
C SER A 38 -4.04 -38.97 -22.55
N THR A 39 -4.03 -38.20 -23.65
CA THR A 39 -4.97 -38.41 -24.78
C THR A 39 -4.33 -38.51 -26.17
N GLN A 40 -3.03 -38.89 -26.28
CA GLN A 40 -2.38 -39.13 -27.58
C GLN A 40 -1.38 -40.29 -27.63
N LEU A 41 -1.56 -41.35 -26.82
CA LEU A 41 -0.79 -42.59 -26.98
C LEU A 41 -1.69 -43.83 -26.89
N GLY A 42 -2.74 -43.86 -27.70
CA GLY A 42 -3.68 -44.98 -27.75
C GLY A 42 -4.33 -45.20 -29.12
N ASN A 43 -3.67 -44.81 -30.21
CA ASN A 43 -4.16 -45.05 -31.58
C ASN A 43 -3.02 -45.50 -32.50
N SER A 44 -2.49 -46.69 -32.26
CA SER A 44 -1.89 -47.54 -33.30
C SER A 44 -1.55 -48.90 -32.71
N THR A 45 -2.38 -49.91 -32.96
CA THR A 45 -2.03 -51.13 -33.70
C THR A 45 -3.16 -52.15 -33.60
N ASN A 46 -3.58 -52.65 -34.77
CA ASN A 46 -4.44 -53.81 -34.94
C ASN A 46 -3.86 -55.04 -34.22
N PHE A 47 -4.65 -55.71 -33.38
CA PHE A 47 -4.59 -57.17 -33.24
C PHE A 47 -5.89 -57.70 -32.65
N ASP A 48 -6.77 -58.19 -33.53
CA ASP A 48 -7.90 -59.04 -33.18
C ASP A 48 -7.42 -60.48 -32.94
N MET A 49 -8.08 -61.13 -31.98
CA MET A 49 -8.13 -62.57 -31.69
C MET A 49 -6.86 -63.28 -31.16
N ILE A 50 -6.92 -63.73 -29.90
CA ILE A 50 -6.96 -65.16 -29.48
C ILE A 50 -6.69 -65.28 -27.97
N ASN A 51 -7.54 -66.11 -27.33
CA ASN A 51 -7.43 -66.80 -26.03
C ASN A 51 -7.90 -66.15 -24.72
N ASP A 52 -9.07 -66.65 -24.34
CA ASP A 52 -9.58 -66.93 -23.00
C ASP A 52 -8.58 -67.57 -22.02
N THR A 53 -8.85 -67.26 -20.74
CA THR A 53 -8.55 -68.01 -19.50
C THR A 53 -7.10 -68.18 -19.08
N ILE A 54 -6.69 -67.45 -18.03
CA ILE A 54 -6.13 -67.93 -16.74
C ILE A 54 -5.45 -66.74 -16.00
N GLU A 55 -5.71 -66.65 -14.69
CA GLU A 55 -5.11 -65.75 -13.66
C GLU A 55 -5.64 -64.30 -13.49
N GLU A 56 -6.85 -64.21 -12.92
CA GLU A 56 -7.51 -62.97 -12.46
C GLU A 56 -6.99 -62.43 -11.10
N SER A 57 -5.92 -63.01 -10.53
CA SER A 57 -5.39 -62.61 -9.21
C SER A 57 -4.01 -61.95 -9.24
N THR A 58 -3.23 -62.15 -10.30
CA THR A 58 -1.88 -61.56 -10.47
C THR A 58 -1.94 -60.18 -11.15
N LEU A 59 -2.94 -59.94 -12.01
CA LEU A 59 -3.14 -58.68 -12.74
C LEU A 59 -3.53 -57.49 -11.83
N ASN A 60 -4.43 -57.72 -10.85
CA ASN A 60 -4.83 -56.70 -9.88
C ASN A 60 -3.67 -56.27 -8.95
N GLN A 61 -2.74 -57.18 -8.67
CA GLN A 61 -1.59 -56.90 -7.81
C GLN A 61 -0.51 -56.11 -8.57
N THR A 62 -0.29 -56.42 -9.85
CA THR A 62 0.60 -55.64 -10.72
C THR A 62 0.02 -54.27 -11.10
N GLU A 63 -1.30 -54.13 -11.28
CA GLU A 63 -1.94 -52.84 -11.53
C GLU A 63 -1.92 -51.92 -10.30
N ALA A 64 -2.06 -52.47 -9.09
CA ALA A 64 -1.93 -51.71 -7.84
C ALA A 64 -0.47 -51.27 -7.55
N ILE A 65 0.52 -52.08 -7.93
CA ILE A 65 1.94 -51.72 -7.82
C ILE A 65 2.32 -50.70 -8.90
N LEU A 66 1.75 -50.81 -10.11
CA LEU A 66 1.99 -49.85 -11.19
C LEU A 66 1.33 -48.50 -10.91
N SER A 67 0.11 -48.47 -10.34
CA SER A 67 -0.56 -47.22 -9.95
C SER A 67 0.16 -46.52 -8.79
N SER A 68 0.58 -47.26 -7.76
CA SER A 68 1.38 -46.70 -6.66
C SER A 68 2.78 -46.24 -7.09
N THR A 69 3.41 -46.93 -8.04
CA THR A 69 4.69 -46.49 -8.62
C THR A 69 4.52 -45.28 -9.54
N PHE A 70 3.42 -45.21 -10.29
CA PHE A 70 3.07 -44.06 -11.14
C PHE A 70 2.73 -42.82 -10.30
N ASP A 71 2.04 -42.99 -9.16
CA ASP A 71 1.78 -41.92 -8.20
C ASP A 71 3.07 -41.42 -7.53
N VAL A 72 4.01 -42.31 -7.19
CA VAL A 72 5.33 -41.92 -6.65
C VAL A 72 6.18 -41.22 -7.69
N TYR A 73 6.17 -41.66 -8.95
CA TYR A 73 6.91 -41.01 -10.03
C TYR A 73 6.32 -39.64 -10.38
N THR A 74 4.99 -39.53 -10.44
CA THR A 74 4.25 -38.27 -10.61
C THR A 74 4.48 -37.31 -9.44
N LEU A 75 4.49 -37.82 -8.20
CA LEU A 75 4.88 -37.05 -7.01
C LEU A 75 6.33 -36.57 -7.09
N SER A 76 7.25 -37.40 -7.59
CA SER A 76 8.66 -37.01 -7.75
C SER A 76 8.85 -35.92 -8.82
N ILE A 77 8.13 -36.00 -9.94
CA ILE A 77 8.16 -35.00 -11.01
C ILE A 77 7.53 -33.69 -10.53
N THR A 78 6.42 -33.75 -9.81
CA THR A 78 5.76 -32.56 -9.24
C THR A 78 6.62 -31.92 -8.15
N LEU A 79 7.29 -32.69 -7.29
CA LEU A 79 8.27 -32.18 -6.32
C LEU A 79 9.49 -31.56 -7.01
N PHE A 80 10.01 -32.17 -8.07
CA PHE A 80 11.13 -31.62 -8.84
C PHE A 80 10.74 -30.32 -9.55
N LYS A 81 9.55 -30.26 -10.17
CA LYS A 81 8.97 -29.03 -10.73
C LYS A 81 8.80 -27.96 -9.65
N CYS A 82 8.31 -28.34 -8.46
CA CYS A 82 8.18 -27.45 -7.32
C CYS A 82 9.53 -26.91 -6.84
N LEU A 83 10.57 -27.74 -6.79
CA LEU A 83 11.91 -27.33 -6.41
C LEU A 83 12.50 -26.33 -7.42
N ILE A 84 12.37 -26.60 -8.73
CA ILE A 84 12.80 -25.67 -9.78
C ILE A 84 12.05 -24.35 -9.66
N PHE A 85 10.73 -24.41 -9.43
CA PHE A 85 9.91 -23.23 -9.24
C PHE A 85 10.35 -22.42 -8.02
N LEU A 86 10.61 -23.07 -6.87
CA LEU A 86 11.08 -22.41 -5.65
C LEU A 86 12.46 -21.77 -5.85
N ILE A 87 13.37 -22.47 -6.52
CA ILE A 87 14.69 -21.94 -6.87
C ILE A 87 14.53 -20.74 -7.82
N GLY A 88 13.65 -20.81 -8.82
CA GLY A 88 13.37 -19.72 -9.74
C GLY A 88 12.82 -18.48 -9.02
N CYS A 89 11.85 -18.67 -8.12
CA CYS A 89 11.30 -17.61 -7.28
C CYS A 89 12.39 -16.99 -6.38
N PHE A 90 13.19 -17.82 -5.73
CA PHE A 90 14.28 -17.36 -4.86
C PHE A 90 15.34 -16.57 -5.65
N CYS A 91 15.76 -17.07 -6.82
CA CYS A 91 16.69 -16.38 -7.70
C CYS A 91 16.14 -15.02 -8.16
N SER A 92 14.87 -14.96 -8.56
CA SER A 92 14.25 -13.69 -8.96
C SER A 92 14.20 -12.68 -7.82
N LEU A 93 13.80 -13.10 -6.62
CA LEU A 93 13.79 -12.25 -5.42
C LEU A 93 15.19 -11.80 -5.02
N ALA A 94 16.19 -12.68 -5.14
CA ALA A 94 17.59 -12.35 -4.85
C ALA A 94 18.13 -11.30 -5.82
N ILE A 95 17.82 -11.41 -7.12
CA ILE A 95 18.17 -10.40 -8.14
C ILE A 95 17.47 -9.07 -7.83
N PHE A 96 16.21 -9.10 -7.42
CA PHE A 96 15.45 -7.89 -7.05
C PHE A 96 16.06 -7.15 -5.84
N MET A 97 16.50 -7.89 -4.82
CA MET A 97 17.11 -7.34 -3.60
C MET A 97 18.51 -6.78 -3.79
N LEU A 98 19.17 -7.10 -4.90
CA LEU A 98 20.56 -6.73 -5.16
C LEU A 98 20.74 -5.22 -5.35
N TRP A 99 21.96 -4.75 -5.08
CA TRP A 99 22.37 -3.37 -5.33
C TRP A 99 22.52 -3.10 -6.84
N THR A 100 22.24 -1.87 -7.26
CA THR A 100 22.18 -1.45 -8.67
C THR A 100 23.47 -1.75 -9.44
N ARG A 101 24.62 -1.52 -8.81
CA ARG A 101 25.95 -1.79 -9.39
C ARG A 101 26.11 -3.25 -9.79
N HIS A 102 25.66 -4.18 -8.94
CA HIS A 102 25.76 -5.61 -9.21
C HIS A 102 24.65 -6.09 -10.16
N LEU A 103 23.46 -5.46 -10.10
CA LEU A 103 22.37 -5.74 -11.02
C LEU A 103 22.76 -5.45 -12.49
N VAL A 104 23.41 -4.32 -12.75
CA VAL A 104 23.92 -3.96 -14.08
C VAL A 104 24.89 -5.04 -14.59
N ILE A 105 25.79 -5.53 -13.74
CA ILE A 105 26.74 -6.59 -14.10
C ILE A 105 26.00 -7.87 -14.53
N ILE A 106 24.97 -8.28 -13.79
CA ILE A 106 24.15 -9.45 -14.13
C ILE A 106 23.46 -9.26 -15.48
N TYR A 107 22.83 -8.10 -15.73
CA TYR A 107 22.18 -7.85 -17.02
C TYR A 107 23.15 -7.81 -18.19
N MET A 108 24.38 -7.31 -18.00
CA MET A 108 25.40 -7.38 -19.04
C MET A 108 25.75 -8.84 -19.38
N TYR A 109 25.78 -9.75 -18.40
CA TYR A 109 25.93 -11.18 -18.68
C TYR A 109 24.71 -11.76 -19.41
N VAL A 110 23.49 -11.48 -18.94
CA VAL A 110 22.25 -11.97 -19.57
C VAL A 110 22.13 -11.49 -21.01
N ILE A 111 22.39 -10.20 -21.27
CA ILE A 111 22.41 -9.62 -22.62
C ILE A 111 23.49 -10.28 -23.46
N SER A 112 24.69 -10.52 -22.91
CA SER A 112 25.76 -11.18 -23.66
C SER A 112 25.38 -12.59 -24.12
N VAL A 113 24.75 -13.40 -23.26
CA VAL A 113 24.26 -14.75 -23.61
C VAL A 113 23.07 -14.66 -24.57
N GLY A 114 22.14 -13.73 -24.34
CA GLY A 114 20.98 -13.49 -25.19
C GLY A 114 21.36 -13.07 -26.61
N LEU A 115 22.38 -12.23 -26.77
CA LEU A 115 22.92 -11.82 -28.07
C LEU A 115 23.47 -13.01 -28.87
N ILE A 116 24.13 -13.96 -28.20
CA ILE A 116 24.63 -15.19 -28.84
C ILE A 116 23.46 -16.04 -29.36
N PHE A 117 22.41 -16.21 -28.54
CA PHE A 117 21.23 -16.99 -28.93
C PHE A 117 20.42 -16.32 -30.05
N LEU A 118 20.16 -15.02 -29.93
CA LEU A 118 19.46 -14.23 -30.95
C LEU A 118 20.22 -14.23 -32.27
N SER A 119 21.54 -14.14 -32.19
CA SER A 119 22.42 -14.25 -33.34
C SER A 119 22.35 -15.63 -34.00
N TYR A 120 22.40 -16.71 -33.22
CA TYR A 120 22.22 -18.07 -33.73
C TYR A 120 20.87 -18.22 -34.43
N TRP A 121 19.78 -17.76 -33.81
CA TRP A 121 18.44 -17.80 -34.39
C TRP A 121 18.34 -16.99 -35.69
N SER A 122 18.89 -15.78 -35.71
CA SER A 122 18.91 -14.93 -36.91
C SER A 122 19.68 -15.58 -38.06
N ASN A 123 20.83 -16.19 -37.77
CA ASN A 123 21.64 -16.89 -38.76
C ASN A 123 20.94 -18.15 -39.30
N VAL A 124 20.28 -18.92 -38.43
CA VAL A 124 19.47 -20.09 -38.85
C VAL A 124 18.31 -19.66 -39.72
N SER A 125 17.60 -18.58 -39.35
CA SER A 125 16.50 -18.01 -40.15
C SER A 125 16.98 -17.50 -41.51
N ALA A 126 18.15 -16.85 -41.56
CA ALA A 126 18.73 -16.38 -42.82
C ALA A 126 19.09 -17.56 -43.74
N ILE A 127 19.68 -18.63 -43.20
CA ILE A 127 20.06 -19.83 -43.96
C ILE A 127 18.83 -20.64 -44.40
N SER A 128 17.74 -20.64 -43.63
CA SER A 128 16.48 -21.29 -44.07
C SER A 128 15.84 -20.57 -45.25
N LEU A 129 15.93 -19.23 -45.32
CA LEU A 129 15.42 -18.45 -46.46
C LEU A 129 16.24 -18.70 -47.74
N LEU A 130 17.55 -18.95 -47.61
CA LEU A 130 18.42 -19.36 -48.71
C LEU A 130 18.12 -20.76 -49.26
N LYS A 131 17.38 -21.61 -48.52
CA LYS A 131 17.07 -23.00 -48.89
C LYS A 131 16.00 -23.12 -49.99
N GLU A 132 15.19 -22.08 -50.21
CA GLU A 132 14.00 -22.15 -51.08
C GLU A 132 14.20 -21.70 -52.53
N GLY A 133 15.41 -21.26 -52.95
CA GLY A 133 15.60 -20.91 -54.36
C GLY A 133 17.00 -20.53 -54.84
N ASN A 134 17.75 -21.52 -55.35
CA ASN A 134 18.79 -21.36 -56.41
C ASN A 134 20.09 -20.58 -56.02
N PRO A 135 21.14 -20.55 -56.88
CA PRO A 135 22.55 -20.65 -56.48
C PRO A 135 23.13 -19.43 -55.78
N SER A 136 24.37 -19.58 -55.30
CA SER A 136 25.08 -18.61 -54.45
C SER A 136 24.96 -17.16 -54.92
N LEU A 137 24.78 -16.24 -53.95
CA LEU A 137 24.63 -14.79 -54.18
C LEU A 137 25.79 -14.19 -55.00
N ILE A 138 26.99 -14.76 -54.86
CA ILE A 138 28.17 -14.40 -55.66
C ILE A 138 27.98 -14.72 -57.15
N GLU A 139 27.30 -15.81 -57.50
CA GLU A 139 27.03 -16.20 -58.88
C GLU A 139 26.02 -15.26 -59.55
N ASP A 140 25.01 -14.81 -58.81
CA ASP A 140 24.06 -13.78 -59.27
C ASP A 140 24.70 -12.38 -59.39
N ILE A 141 25.65 -12.03 -58.50
CA ILE A 141 26.44 -10.79 -58.58
C ILE A 141 27.45 -10.85 -59.75
N LEU A 142 28.16 -11.96 -59.92
CA LEU A 142 29.11 -12.18 -61.02
C LEU A 142 28.40 -12.20 -62.39
N ASN A 143 27.16 -12.68 -62.44
CA ASN A 143 26.32 -12.66 -63.65
C ASN A 143 25.56 -11.34 -63.88
N VAL A 144 25.75 -10.33 -63.02
CA VAL A 144 25.15 -8.98 -63.12
C VAL A 144 23.62 -9.04 -63.37
N ASN A 145 22.89 -9.87 -62.63
CA ASN A 145 21.44 -10.03 -62.81
C ASN A 145 20.64 -9.00 -61.98
N VAL A 146 20.72 -7.73 -62.39
CA VAL A 146 20.09 -6.57 -61.72
C VAL A 146 18.58 -6.72 -61.47
N LEU A 147 17.88 -7.46 -62.33
CA LEU A 147 16.43 -7.69 -62.22
C LEU A 147 16.07 -8.62 -61.05
N ARG A 148 16.93 -9.60 -60.74
CA ARG A 148 16.75 -10.59 -59.67
C ARG A 148 17.28 -10.10 -58.32
N LEU A 149 18.28 -9.21 -58.34
CA LEU A 149 18.80 -8.57 -57.13
C LEU A 149 17.89 -7.47 -56.56
N SER A 150 17.13 -6.78 -57.42
CA SER A 150 16.32 -5.60 -57.05
C SER A 150 14.82 -5.86 -56.90
N SER A 151 14.35 -7.09 -57.12
CA SER A 151 12.96 -7.46 -56.87
C SER A 151 12.67 -7.53 -55.35
N PRO A 152 11.42 -7.31 -54.90
CA PRO A 152 11.05 -7.40 -53.49
C PRO A 152 11.28 -8.80 -52.88
N ASP A 153 11.32 -9.86 -53.70
CA ASP A 153 11.68 -11.24 -53.32
C ASP A 153 13.16 -11.57 -53.60
N GLY A 154 13.99 -10.56 -53.91
CA GLY A 154 15.40 -10.73 -54.19
C GLY A 154 16.18 -11.24 -52.97
N THR A 155 17.08 -12.20 -53.20
CA THR A 155 17.99 -12.75 -52.18
C THR A 155 18.85 -11.65 -51.53
N ALA A 156 19.20 -10.60 -52.26
CA ALA A 156 19.99 -9.48 -51.73
C ALA A 156 19.19 -8.57 -50.78
N VAL A 157 17.95 -8.23 -51.12
CA VAL A 157 17.08 -7.34 -50.31
C VAL A 157 16.68 -8.02 -49.00
N THR A 158 16.47 -9.34 -49.04
CA THR A 158 16.12 -10.14 -47.86
C THR A 158 17.32 -10.42 -46.95
N LEU A 159 18.55 -10.58 -47.48
CA LEU A 159 19.73 -10.88 -46.66
C LEU A 159 20.42 -9.63 -46.07
N LEU A 160 20.36 -8.48 -46.75
CA LEU A 160 20.93 -7.21 -46.26
C LEU A 160 20.52 -6.85 -44.81
N PRO A 161 19.23 -6.93 -44.39
CA PRO A 161 18.85 -6.66 -43.01
C PRO A 161 19.47 -7.65 -42.01
N HIS A 162 19.65 -8.92 -42.37
CA HIS A 162 20.31 -9.91 -41.52
C HIS A 162 21.82 -9.62 -41.37
N PHE A 163 22.50 -9.16 -42.43
CA PHE A 163 23.89 -8.70 -42.36
C PHE A 163 24.06 -7.50 -41.41
N LEU A 164 23.20 -6.49 -41.57
CA LEU A 164 23.22 -5.30 -40.73
C LEU A 164 22.92 -5.64 -39.27
N LEU A 165 21.90 -6.47 -39.03
CA LEU A 165 21.54 -6.95 -37.69
C LEU A 165 22.71 -7.69 -37.04
N GLN A 166 23.35 -8.61 -37.75
CA GLN A 166 24.44 -9.43 -37.22
C GLN A 166 25.71 -8.61 -36.92
N TYR A 167 26.03 -7.61 -37.75
CA TYR A 167 27.11 -6.66 -37.47
C TYR A 167 26.83 -5.80 -36.23
N VAL A 168 25.60 -5.30 -36.09
CA VAL A 168 25.17 -4.54 -34.91
C VAL A 168 25.24 -5.41 -33.65
N MET A 169 24.74 -6.64 -33.69
CA MET A 169 24.81 -7.54 -32.54
C MET A 169 26.25 -7.90 -32.15
N GLY A 170 27.13 -8.13 -33.12
CA GLY A 170 28.54 -8.41 -32.87
C GLY A 170 29.31 -7.22 -32.26
N THR A 171 29.04 -6.00 -32.71
CA THR A 171 29.64 -4.77 -32.15
C THR A 171 29.13 -4.49 -30.74
N ILE A 172 27.83 -4.67 -30.49
CA ILE A 172 27.24 -4.57 -29.14
C ILE A 172 27.86 -5.62 -28.20
N PHE A 173 28.00 -6.88 -28.63
CA PHE A 173 28.62 -7.93 -27.83
C PHE A 173 30.08 -7.60 -27.48
N ALA A 174 30.85 -7.05 -28.42
CA ALA A 174 32.23 -6.60 -28.19
C ALA A 174 32.36 -5.43 -27.19
N TYR A 175 31.30 -4.64 -27.02
CA TYR A 175 31.25 -3.57 -26.04
C TYR A 175 30.78 -4.06 -24.66
N ILE A 176 29.77 -4.94 -24.64
CA ILE A 176 29.07 -5.40 -23.43
C ILE A 176 29.80 -6.52 -22.69
N HIS A 177 30.59 -7.36 -23.36
CA HIS A 177 31.23 -8.49 -22.70
C HIS A 177 32.23 -8.06 -21.60
N LEU A 178 32.05 -8.60 -20.39
CA LEU A 178 32.83 -8.29 -19.18
C LEU A 178 34.12 -9.13 -19.03
N GLY A 179 34.41 -10.07 -19.94
CA GLY A 179 35.60 -10.90 -19.86
C GLY A 179 36.91 -10.19 -20.27
N PRO A 180 38.02 -10.94 -20.36
CA PRO A 180 39.35 -10.37 -20.57
C PRO A 180 39.46 -9.69 -21.95
N LYS A 181 39.59 -8.36 -21.94
CA LYS A 181 39.65 -7.50 -23.13
C LYS A 181 41.04 -7.53 -23.77
N HIS A 182 41.32 -8.56 -24.55
CA HIS A 182 42.47 -8.56 -25.45
C HIS A 182 42.12 -7.83 -26.74
N HIS A 183 42.94 -6.85 -27.14
CA HIS A 183 42.71 -6.03 -28.33
C HIS A 183 42.45 -6.86 -29.61
N ARG A 184 43.17 -7.98 -29.77
CA ARG A 184 43.01 -8.93 -30.89
C ARG A 184 41.65 -9.64 -30.87
N ILE A 185 41.20 -10.10 -29.71
CA ILE A 185 39.92 -10.83 -29.58
C ILE A 185 38.75 -9.89 -29.85
N GLN A 186 38.83 -8.64 -29.37
CA GLN A 186 37.76 -7.65 -29.56
C GLN A 186 37.58 -7.26 -31.04
N GLN A 187 38.65 -7.25 -31.83
CA GLN A 187 38.59 -7.00 -33.27
C GLN A 187 37.99 -8.18 -34.05
N ILE A 188 38.29 -9.42 -33.64
CA ILE A 188 37.82 -10.65 -34.33
C ILE A 188 36.33 -10.94 -34.06
N LEU A 189 35.80 -10.42 -32.95
CA LEU A 189 34.49 -10.80 -32.45
C LEU A 189 33.34 -10.43 -33.40
N PRO A 190 33.20 -9.19 -33.92
CA PRO A 190 32.13 -8.87 -34.89
C PRO A 190 32.21 -9.71 -36.18
N PHE A 191 33.43 -10.08 -36.62
CA PHE A 191 33.62 -10.95 -37.78
C PHE A 191 33.19 -12.39 -37.52
N THR A 192 33.32 -12.86 -36.28
CA THR A 192 32.85 -14.20 -35.87
C THR A 192 31.32 -14.28 -35.99
N PHE A 193 30.61 -13.21 -35.60
CA PHE A 193 29.18 -13.10 -35.81
C PHE A 193 28.87 -13.08 -37.32
N LEU A 194 29.61 -12.34 -38.15
CA LEU A 194 29.34 -12.28 -39.60
C LEU A 194 29.66 -13.58 -40.37
N MET A 195 30.48 -14.47 -39.79
CA MET A 195 31.02 -15.67 -40.45
C MET A 195 29.97 -16.54 -41.17
N PRO A 196 28.83 -16.94 -40.56
CA PRO A 196 27.87 -17.83 -41.22
C PRO A 196 27.25 -17.21 -42.47
N LEU A 197 26.99 -15.90 -42.44
CA LEU A 197 26.44 -15.17 -43.57
C LEU A 197 27.48 -14.97 -44.68
N THR A 198 28.74 -14.67 -44.33
CA THR A 198 29.81 -14.60 -45.34
C THR A 198 30.04 -15.94 -46.03
N LEU A 199 29.92 -17.05 -45.28
CA LEU A 199 30.05 -18.40 -45.83
C LEU A 199 28.87 -18.80 -46.71
N ALA A 200 27.68 -18.24 -46.44
CA ALA A 200 26.47 -18.44 -47.25
C ALA A 200 26.50 -17.70 -48.59
N ILE A 201 27.30 -16.64 -48.72
CA ILE A 201 27.53 -15.98 -50.02
C ILE A 201 28.44 -16.84 -50.91
N LEU A 202 29.36 -17.63 -50.34
CA LEU A 202 30.28 -18.47 -51.10
C LEU A 202 29.61 -19.73 -51.69
N PRO A 203 30.10 -20.23 -52.84
CA PRO A 203 29.60 -21.47 -53.47
C PRO A 203 30.13 -22.72 -52.75
N ILE A 204 29.71 -22.92 -51.50
CA ILE A 204 30.11 -24.05 -50.64
C ILE A 204 28.94 -25.04 -50.51
N PRO A 205 29.19 -26.36 -50.42
CA PRO A 205 28.13 -27.36 -50.24
C PRO A 205 27.28 -27.07 -49.00
N LEU A 206 25.95 -27.14 -49.20
CA LEU A 206 24.90 -26.82 -48.23
C LEU A 206 25.00 -27.59 -46.89
N ASN A 207 25.69 -28.72 -46.86
CA ASN A 207 25.91 -29.49 -45.63
C ASN A 207 26.87 -28.77 -44.67
N ILE A 208 27.87 -28.05 -45.17
CA ILE A 208 28.83 -27.29 -44.34
C ILE A 208 28.19 -25.98 -43.86
N VAL A 209 27.37 -25.34 -44.70
CA VAL A 209 26.68 -24.09 -44.38
C VAL A 209 25.68 -24.27 -43.23
N LYS A 210 25.02 -25.43 -43.13
CA LYS A 210 24.12 -25.76 -42.00
C LYS A 210 24.81 -25.78 -40.64
N HIS A 211 26.09 -26.18 -40.59
CA HIS A 211 26.85 -26.20 -39.34
C HIS A 211 27.56 -24.87 -39.02
N ALA A 212 27.63 -23.94 -39.98
CA ALA A 212 28.34 -22.67 -39.81
C ALA A 212 27.83 -21.80 -38.64
N PRO A 213 26.51 -21.65 -38.38
CA PRO A 213 26.02 -20.92 -37.21
C PRO A 213 26.45 -21.53 -35.88
N THR A 214 26.52 -22.86 -35.80
CA THR A 214 26.96 -23.55 -34.58
C THR A 214 28.43 -23.28 -34.29
N PHE A 215 29.29 -23.30 -35.32
CA PHE A 215 30.71 -23.03 -35.18
C PHE A 215 31.00 -21.56 -34.80
N ALA A 216 30.29 -20.62 -35.42
CA ALA A 216 30.39 -19.20 -35.09
C ALA A 216 29.99 -18.88 -33.64
N ALA A 217 29.05 -19.63 -33.07
CA ALA A 217 28.62 -19.44 -31.68
C ALA A 217 29.63 -19.96 -30.63
N VAL A 218 30.54 -20.88 -30.98
CA VAL A 218 31.46 -21.51 -30.03
C VAL A 218 32.38 -20.49 -29.35
N LEU A 219 33.03 -19.61 -30.12
CA LEU A 219 34.00 -18.66 -29.57
C LEU A 219 33.32 -17.68 -28.58
N PRO A 220 32.20 -17.01 -28.92
CA PRO A 220 31.42 -16.21 -27.96
C PRO A 220 30.94 -17.00 -26.74
N LEU A 221 30.53 -18.27 -26.89
CA LEU A 221 30.10 -19.13 -25.78
C LEU A 221 31.23 -19.50 -24.82
N VAL A 222 32.44 -19.78 -25.34
CA VAL A 222 33.60 -20.07 -24.50
C VAL A 222 34.00 -18.83 -23.70
N LEU A 223 34.01 -17.65 -24.35
CA LEU A 223 34.31 -16.38 -23.67
C LEU A 223 33.27 -16.05 -22.59
N SER A 224 31.98 -16.22 -22.88
CA SER A 224 30.91 -16.00 -21.89
C SER A 224 30.97 -17.01 -20.75
N LYS A 225 31.27 -18.29 -21.02
CA LYS A 225 31.46 -19.33 -20.00
C LYS A 225 32.61 -18.98 -19.04
N ILE A 226 33.77 -18.58 -19.55
CA ILE A 226 34.91 -18.19 -18.72
C ILE A 226 34.54 -16.99 -17.83
N ALA A 227 33.87 -15.99 -18.42
CA ALA A 227 33.44 -14.80 -17.69
C ALA A 227 32.43 -15.13 -16.58
N ILE A 228 31.41 -15.96 -16.86
CA ILE A 228 30.42 -16.41 -15.88
C ILE A 228 31.10 -17.17 -14.73
N TRP A 229 31.99 -18.12 -15.04
CA TRP A 229 32.69 -18.91 -14.02
C TRP A 229 33.52 -18.03 -13.08
N SER A 230 34.24 -17.06 -13.63
CA SER A 230 35.00 -16.09 -12.82
C SER A 230 34.08 -15.24 -11.94
N ALA A 231 32.93 -14.81 -12.47
CA ALA A 231 31.99 -13.96 -11.76
C ALA A 231 31.19 -14.71 -10.68
N SER A 232 30.92 -16.00 -10.84
CA SER A 232 30.16 -16.80 -9.86
C SER A 232 30.78 -16.76 -8.46
N ILE A 233 32.11 -16.73 -8.37
CA ILE A 233 32.83 -16.66 -7.08
C ILE A 233 32.58 -15.32 -6.40
N ASP A 234 32.63 -14.22 -7.14
CA ASP A 234 32.42 -12.87 -6.61
C ASP A 234 30.93 -12.64 -6.24
N ILE A 235 30.00 -13.17 -7.04
CA ILE A 235 28.57 -13.13 -6.73
C ILE A 235 28.29 -13.89 -5.43
N PHE A 236 28.88 -15.07 -5.24
CA PHE A 236 28.68 -15.85 -4.02
C PHE A 236 29.20 -15.12 -2.77
N LYS A 237 30.36 -14.48 -2.87
CA LYS A 237 30.91 -13.65 -1.77
C LYS A 237 30.02 -12.46 -1.43
N THR A 238 29.50 -11.76 -2.44
CA THR A 238 28.61 -10.61 -2.23
C THR A 238 27.28 -11.03 -1.62
N LEU A 239 26.70 -12.17 -2.03
CA LEU A 239 25.47 -12.71 -1.45
C LEU A 239 25.64 -13.07 0.04
N ILE A 240 26.72 -13.76 0.41
CA ILE A 240 27.01 -14.10 1.82
C ILE A 240 27.21 -12.84 2.66
N SER A 241 27.97 -11.86 2.14
CA SER A 241 28.19 -10.59 2.83
C SER A 241 26.88 -9.83 3.03
N GLY A 242 26.01 -9.80 2.02
CA GLY A 242 24.68 -9.17 2.10
C GLY A 242 23.78 -9.86 3.12
N TYR A 243 23.74 -11.19 3.13
CA TYR A 243 22.97 -11.95 4.10
C TYR A 243 23.44 -11.71 5.54
N ARG A 244 24.76 -11.76 5.81
CA ARG A 244 25.31 -11.45 7.14
C ARG A 244 24.97 -10.04 7.59
N HIS A 245 25.03 -9.07 6.69
CA HIS A 245 24.63 -7.69 6.99
C HIS A 245 23.14 -7.59 7.31
N ALA A 246 22.27 -8.24 6.53
CA ALA A 246 20.83 -8.24 6.77
C ALA A 246 20.47 -8.88 8.12
N VAL A 247 21.11 -9.99 8.48
CA VAL A 247 20.91 -10.65 9.78
C VAL A 247 21.40 -9.75 10.93
N SER A 248 22.60 -9.19 10.83
CA SER A 248 23.13 -8.29 11.85
C SER A 248 22.27 -7.02 12.01
N PHE A 249 21.71 -6.49 10.92
CA PHE A 249 20.78 -5.36 10.98
C PHE A 249 19.46 -5.75 11.64
N ALA A 250 18.91 -6.93 11.32
CA ALA A 250 17.68 -7.44 11.91
C ALA A 250 17.82 -7.69 13.43
N GLU A 251 18.97 -8.17 13.89
CA GLU A 251 19.26 -8.36 15.31
C GLU A 251 19.34 -7.04 16.09
N ASN A 252 19.93 -5.99 15.48
CA ASN A 252 20.14 -4.70 16.14
C ASN A 252 18.91 -3.78 16.12
N PHE A 253 18.15 -3.76 15.02
CA PHE A 253 17.05 -2.80 14.80
C PHE A 253 15.67 -3.46 14.68
N GLY A 254 15.61 -4.79 14.65
CA GLY A 254 14.39 -5.55 14.43
C GLY A 254 14.04 -5.77 12.96
N LEU A 255 13.17 -6.75 12.70
CA LEU A 255 12.77 -7.14 11.34
C LEU A 255 11.95 -6.06 10.62
N SER A 256 11.10 -5.33 11.35
CA SER A 256 10.27 -4.27 10.76
C SER A 256 11.12 -3.12 10.22
N ALA A 257 12.14 -2.70 10.97
CA ALA A 257 13.08 -1.67 10.53
C ALA A 257 13.89 -2.12 9.31
N LEU A 258 14.28 -3.40 9.24
CA LEU A 258 14.92 -3.96 8.05
C LEU A 258 13.97 -3.84 6.84
N VAL A 259 12.74 -4.34 6.97
CA VAL A 259 11.77 -4.29 5.87
C VAL A 259 11.52 -2.84 5.43
N GLU A 260 11.34 -1.91 6.36
CA GLU A 260 11.12 -0.49 6.01
C GLU A 260 12.33 0.12 5.29
N ASN A 261 13.55 -0.13 5.78
CA ASN A 261 14.77 0.36 5.15
C ASN A 261 14.95 -0.21 3.73
N GLU A 262 14.74 -1.51 3.56
CA GLU A 262 14.81 -2.16 2.25
C GLU A 262 13.70 -1.68 1.31
N TRP A 263 12.49 -1.46 1.83
CA TRP A 263 11.32 -0.98 1.08
C TRP A 263 11.55 0.43 0.53
N GLN A 264 12.16 1.31 1.34
CA GLN A 264 12.56 2.65 0.94
C GLN A 264 13.76 2.62 -0.03
N ARG A 265 14.80 1.83 0.27
CA ARG A 265 16.00 1.71 -0.58
C ARG A 265 15.66 1.24 -1.99
N LEU A 266 14.78 0.26 -2.12
CA LEU A 266 14.40 -0.34 -3.40
C LEU A 266 13.31 0.46 -4.14
N ASN A 267 12.73 1.48 -3.50
CA ASN A 267 11.56 2.20 -4.02
C ASN A 267 10.46 1.24 -4.50
N VAL A 268 10.17 0.20 -3.71
CA VAL A 268 9.28 -0.92 -4.11
C VAL A 268 7.96 -0.44 -4.72
N PRO A 269 7.26 0.58 -4.16
CA PRO A 269 6.01 1.08 -4.74
C PRO A 269 6.18 1.65 -6.16
N CYS A 270 7.32 2.27 -6.48
CA CYS A 270 7.58 2.79 -7.83
C CYS A 270 7.85 1.66 -8.82
N VAL A 271 8.58 0.62 -8.40
CA VAL A 271 8.86 -0.54 -9.25
C VAL A 271 7.58 -1.32 -9.55
N LEU A 272 6.73 -1.55 -8.54
CA LEU A 272 5.43 -2.21 -8.71
C LEU A 272 4.49 -1.43 -9.65
N ARG A 273 4.50 -0.09 -9.55
CA ARG A 273 3.75 0.78 -10.46
C ARG A 273 4.26 0.66 -11.90
N ALA A 274 5.58 0.77 -12.09
CA ALA A 274 6.19 0.62 -13.41
C ALA A 274 5.87 -0.74 -14.03
N PHE A 275 6.05 -1.83 -13.27
CA PHE A 275 5.70 -3.19 -13.68
C PHE A 275 4.25 -3.29 -14.16
N TRP A 276 3.28 -2.85 -13.36
CA TRP A 276 1.88 -2.95 -13.72
C TRP A 276 1.52 -2.10 -14.93
N THR A 277 2.05 -0.88 -15.03
CA THR A 277 1.81 -0.01 -16.20
C THR A 277 2.40 -0.57 -17.49
N ILE A 278 3.60 -1.15 -17.44
CA ILE A 278 4.24 -1.80 -18.60
C ILE A 278 3.42 -3.01 -19.04
N ARG A 279 3.01 -3.85 -18.09
CA ARG A 279 2.15 -5.02 -18.35
C ARG A 279 0.82 -4.61 -19.00
N LEU A 280 0.16 -3.58 -18.47
CA LEU A 280 -1.09 -3.10 -19.06
C LEU A 280 -0.87 -2.50 -20.46
N LEU A 281 0.23 -1.77 -20.67
CA LEU A 281 0.56 -1.22 -21.97
C LEU A 281 0.84 -2.30 -23.00
N GLU A 282 1.53 -3.38 -22.63
CA GLU A 282 1.76 -4.54 -23.48
C GLU A 282 0.44 -5.19 -23.92
N GLN A 283 -0.48 -5.41 -22.97
CA GLN A 283 -1.77 -6.00 -23.27
C GLN A 283 -2.64 -5.08 -24.13
N PHE A 284 -2.65 -3.79 -23.83
CA PHE A 284 -3.32 -2.79 -24.65
C PHE A 284 -2.75 -2.79 -26.08
N ALA A 285 -1.42 -2.83 -26.24
CA ALA A 285 -0.77 -2.92 -27.54
C ALA A 285 -1.21 -4.20 -28.28
N SER A 286 -1.19 -5.36 -27.62
CA SER A 286 -1.59 -6.63 -28.23
C SER A 286 -3.05 -6.63 -28.74
N LEU A 287 -3.96 -5.96 -27.99
CA LEU A 287 -5.35 -5.79 -28.39
C LEU A 287 -5.50 -4.82 -29.57
N THR A 288 -4.68 -3.76 -29.65
CA THR A 288 -4.74 -2.79 -30.76
C THR A 288 -4.07 -3.28 -32.04
N LEU A 289 -3.03 -4.12 -31.93
CA LEU A 289 -2.29 -4.66 -33.08
C LEU A 289 -2.89 -5.97 -33.64
N SER A 290 -3.84 -6.59 -32.92
CA SER A 290 -4.51 -7.79 -33.44
C SER A 290 -5.36 -7.43 -34.68
N PRO A 291 -5.13 -8.09 -35.84
CA PRO A 291 -5.77 -7.74 -37.12
C PRO A 291 -7.26 -8.08 -37.19
N GLU A 292 -7.80 -8.79 -36.20
CA GLU A 292 -9.24 -9.04 -36.03
C GLU A 292 -9.89 -7.83 -35.34
N GLY A 293 -10.01 -6.74 -36.10
CA GLY A 293 -10.73 -5.54 -35.70
C GLY A 293 -12.24 -5.74 -35.72
N GLU A 294 -12.80 -6.25 -34.62
CA GLU A 294 -14.14 -5.83 -34.23
C GLU A 294 -14.01 -4.57 -33.37
N ALA A 295 -14.92 -3.61 -33.56
CA ALA A 295 -14.99 -2.36 -32.81
C ALA A 295 -15.14 -2.65 -31.31
N LEU A 296 -14.02 -2.89 -30.61
CA LEU A 296 -14.01 -3.20 -29.20
C LEU A 296 -14.60 -2.01 -28.46
N SER A 297 -15.77 -2.22 -27.85
CA SER A 297 -16.35 -1.24 -26.94
C SER A 297 -15.34 -0.90 -25.85
N PHE A 298 -15.16 0.40 -25.58
CA PHE A 298 -14.25 0.90 -24.56
C PHE A 298 -14.39 0.17 -23.21
N MET A 299 -15.62 -0.19 -22.83
CA MET A 299 -15.93 -0.93 -21.61
C MET A 299 -15.35 -2.35 -21.61
N PHE A 300 -15.40 -3.04 -22.75
CA PHE A 300 -14.87 -4.39 -22.88
C PHE A 300 -13.34 -4.39 -22.86
N THR A 301 -12.71 -3.38 -23.46
CA THR A 301 -11.25 -3.18 -23.36
C THR A 301 -10.82 -2.95 -21.91
N ILE A 302 -11.51 -2.08 -21.17
CA ILE A 302 -11.23 -1.86 -19.75
C ILE A 302 -11.44 -3.13 -18.93
N GLN A 303 -12.53 -3.86 -19.17
CA GLN A 303 -12.81 -5.10 -18.46
C GLN A 303 -11.68 -6.12 -18.65
N LYS A 304 -11.26 -6.36 -19.90
CA LYS A 304 -10.16 -7.28 -20.20
C LYS A 304 -8.85 -6.85 -19.54
N LEU A 305 -8.52 -5.56 -19.61
CA LEU A 305 -7.30 -5.00 -19.04
C LEU A 305 -7.26 -5.13 -17.51
N LEU A 306 -8.38 -4.83 -16.84
CA LEU A 306 -8.51 -4.89 -15.39
C LEU A 306 -8.45 -6.34 -14.87
N VAL A 307 -9.08 -7.28 -15.59
CA VAL A 307 -9.08 -8.71 -15.26
C VAL A 307 -7.68 -9.32 -15.39
N SER A 308 -6.95 -8.94 -16.44
CA SER A 308 -5.61 -9.46 -16.68
C SER A 308 -4.54 -8.79 -15.81
N GLY A 309 -4.81 -7.55 -15.35
CA GLY A 309 -4.04 -6.86 -14.31
C GLY A 309 -4.15 -7.46 -12.90
N CYS A 310 -4.96 -8.51 -12.70
CA CYS A 310 -5.20 -9.20 -11.42
C CYS A 310 -4.95 -10.71 -11.48
N GLU A 311 -4.25 -11.21 -12.50
CA GLU A 311 -4.01 -12.65 -12.67
C GLU A 311 -3.10 -13.23 -11.59
N THR A 312 -1.99 -12.55 -11.29
CA THR A 312 -0.98 -13.03 -10.34
C THR A 312 -0.99 -12.19 -9.06
N LEU A 313 -0.39 -12.72 -8.00
CA LEU A 313 -0.22 -11.99 -6.74
C LEU A 313 0.65 -10.73 -6.92
N ILE A 314 1.61 -10.73 -7.84
CA ILE A 314 2.47 -9.58 -8.12
C ILE A 314 1.71 -8.52 -8.92
N ALA A 315 0.91 -8.93 -9.91
CA ALA A 315 0.03 -8.02 -10.63
C ALA A 315 -0.98 -7.36 -9.67
N LEU A 316 -1.52 -8.12 -8.72
CA LEU A 316 -2.37 -7.59 -7.66
C LEU A 316 -1.62 -6.58 -6.77
N LEU A 317 -0.38 -6.88 -6.34
CA LEU A 317 0.46 -5.91 -5.61
C LEU A 317 0.72 -4.63 -6.44
N GLY A 318 0.98 -4.78 -7.74
CA GLY A 318 1.08 -3.66 -8.70
C GLY A 318 -0.17 -2.79 -8.71
N MET A 319 -1.34 -3.41 -8.84
CA MET A 319 -2.64 -2.73 -8.78
C MET A 319 -2.83 -2.02 -7.43
N THR A 320 -2.52 -2.69 -6.31
CA THR A 320 -2.66 -2.09 -4.97
C THR A 320 -1.78 -0.85 -4.80
N SER A 321 -0.58 -0.83 -5.41
CA SER A 321 0.29 0.35 -5.36
C SER A 321 -0.24 1.52 -6.20
N ILE A 322 -1.00 1.28 -7.27
CA ILE A 322 -1.64 2.33 -8.06
C ILE A 322 -2.85 2.88 -7.33
N ILE A 323 -3.66 2.00 -6.76
CA ILE A 323 -4.78 2.36 -5.89
C ILE A 323 -4.26 3.21 -4.73
N SER A 324 -3.17 2.80 -4.07
CA SER A 324 -2.51 3.57 -3.02
C SER A 324 -2.20 5.00 -3.44
N MET A 325 -1.65 5.17 -4.64
CA MET A 325 -1.32 6.49 -5.21
C MET A 325 -2.58 7.33 -5.44
N ILE A 326 -3.64 6.73 -6.00
CA ILE A 326 -4.92 7.41 -6.23
C ILE A 326 -5.54 7.85 -4.89
N CYS A 327 -5.57 6.96 -3.90
CA CYS A 327 -6.09 7.23 -2.56
C CYS A 327 -5.30 8.33 -1.83
N HIS A 328 -3.97 8.33 -1.95
CA HIS A 328 -3.12 9.38 -1.39
C HIS A 328 -3.44 10.75 -2.03
N TYR A 329 -3.52 10.83 -3.36
CA TYR A 329 -3.87 12.10 -4.03
C TYR A 329 -5.29 12.56 -3.71
N LEU A 330 -6.25 11.64 -3.57
CA LEU A 330 -7.60 11.97 -3.08
C LEU A 330 -7.54 12.57 -1.68
N GLY A 331 -6.79 11.95 -0.75
CA GLY A 331 -6.60 12.48 0.60
C GLY A 331 -6.01 13.89 0.61
N VAL A 332 -4.91 14.10 -0.13
CA VAL A 332 -4.26 15.42 -0.27
C VAL A 332 -5.22 16.45 -0.88
N LEU A 333 -6.05 16.07 -1.86
CA LEU A 333 -7.07 16.94 -2.43
C LEU A 333 -8.06 17.42 -1.38
N PHE A 334 -8.57 16.52 -0.53
CA PHE A 334 -9.51 16.89 0.53
C PHE A 334 -8.85 17.69 1.66
N GLN A 335 -7.60 17.40 2.01
CA GLN A 335 -6.82 18.16 2.98
C GLN A 335 -6.55 19.59 2.50
N MET A 336 -6.16 19.75 1.24
CA MET A 336 -6.02 21.05 0.58
C MET A 336 -7.34 21.81 0.56
N PHE A 337 -8.46 21.13 0.29
CA PHE A 337 -9.79 21.74 0.32
C PHE A 337 -10.20 22.22 1.72
N LEU A 338 -9.84 21.46 2.76
CA LEU A 338 -10.12 21.76 4.17
C LEU A 338 -9.16 22.80 4.79
N MET A 339 -8.05 23.12 4.12
CA MET A 339 -6.93 23.92 4.67
C MET A 339 -6.50 23.40 6.06
N SER A 340 -6.25 22.10 6.14
CA SER A 340 -5.65 21.48 7.32
C SER A 340 -4.13 21.43 7.16
N ASP A 341 -3.39 21.92 8.15
CA ASP A 341 -1.92 21.93 8.19
C ASP A 341 -1.35 20.67 8.90
N GLU A 342 -2.19 19.68 9.21
CA GLU A 342 -1.75 18.45 9.90
C GLU A 342 -1.13 17.45 8.90
N ASP A 343 0.17 17.21 9.01
CA ASP A 343 0.98 16.30 8.19
C ASP A 343 0.71 14.79 8.47
N GLU A 344 -0.52 14.30 8.30
CA GLU A 344 -0.82 12.85 8.33
C GLU A 344 -0.57 12.14 6.97
N ASP A 345 0.10 12.83 6.04
CA ASP A 345 0.08 12.62 4.58
C ASP A 345 0.45 11.23 4.04
N LYS A 346 1.06 10.32 4.81
CA LYS A 346 1.55 9.02 4.28
C LYS A 346 0.72 7.80 4.65
N SER A 347 -0.24 7.92 5.58
CA SER A 347 -0.97 6.76 6.10
C SER A 347 -2.18 6.34 5.25
N ILE A 348 -2.97 7.29 4.72
CA ILE A 348 -4.25 6.96 4.05
C ILE A 348 -4.02 6.07 2.82
N GLY A 349 -3.05 6.43 1.98
CA GLY A 349 -2.73 5.66 0.78
C GLY A 349 -2.21 4.26 1.11
N THR A 350 -1.40 4.12 2.15
CA THR A 350 -0.81 2.83 2.56
C THR A 350 -1.84 1.92 3.23
N VAL A 351 -2.65 2.45 4.15
CA VAL A 351 -3.76 1.71 4.80
C VAL A 351 -4.79 1.24 3.77
N SER A 352 -5.16 2.09 2.82
CA SER A 352 -6.10 1.74 1.73
C SER A 352 -5.55 0.61 0.84
N ALA A 353 -4.25 0.63 0.56
CA ALA A 353 -3.58 -0.41 -0.23
C ALA A 353 -3.57 -1.76 0.50
N ILE A 354 -3.25 -1.75 1.80
CA ILE A 354 -3.25 -2.95 2.66
C ILE A 354 -4.66 -3.52 2.74
N LEU A 355 -5.68 -2.68 2.99
CA LEU A 355 -7.07 -3.11 3.04
C LEU A 355 -7.52 -3.76 1.72
N PHE A 356 -7.24 -3.11 0.58
CA PHE A 356 -7.60 -3.64 -0.72
C PHE A 356 -6.87 -4.97 -1.04
N TYR A 357 -5.60 -5.08 -0.66
CA TYR A 357 -4.82 -6.31 -0.81
C TYR A 357 -5.42 -7.46 0.02
N ILE A 358 -5.73 -7.20 1.30
CA ILE A 358 -6.36 -8.18 2.20
C ILE A 358 -7.72 -8.63 1.66
N LEU A 359 -8.57 -7.70 1.21
CA LEU A 359 -9.88 -8.02 0.62
C LEU A 359 -9.71 -8.91 -0.62
N SER A 360 -8.72 -8.63 -1.46
CA SER A 360 -8.44 -9.38 -2.67
C SER A 360 -7.90 -10.79 -2.39
N LEU A 361 -7.05 -10.95 -1.38
CA LEU A 361 -6.60 -12.26 -0.90
C LEU A 361 -7.74 -13.06 -0.23
N GLN A 362 -8.54 -12.43 0.62
CA GLN A 362 -9.67 -13.08 1.32
C GLN A 362 -10.74 -13.60 0.36
N THR A 363 -10.96 -12.87 -0.74
CA THR A 363 -11.88 -13.26 -1.81
C THR A 363 -11.27 -14.26 -2.79
N GLY A 364 -9.97 -14.54 -2.70
CA GLY A 364 -9.27 -15.44 -3.61
C GLY A 364 -9.28 -14.96 -5.06
N LEU A 365 -9.11 -13.64 -5.28
CA LEU A 365 -9.32 -13.00 -6.59
C LEU A 365 -8.49 -13.65 -7.73
N THR A 366 -7.27 -14.08 -7.43
CA THR A 366 -6.33 -14.72 -8.38
C THR A 366 -6.80 -16.10 -8.83
N ASN A 367 -7.51 -16.84 -7.96
CA ASN A 367 -7.90 -18.23 -8.22
C ASN A 367 -9.22 -18.35 -9.01
N LEU A 368 -9.86 -17.23 -9.34
CA LEU A 368 -11.14 -17.20 -10.03
C LEU A 368 -10.97 -17.10 -11.54
N GLN A 369 -11.95 -17.69 -12.25
CA GLN A 369 -12.13 -17.51 -13.70
C GLN A 369 -12.31 -16.02 -14.07
N PRO A 370 -11.90 -15.60 -15.28
CA PRO A 370 -11.82 -14.19 -15.67
C PRO A 370 -13.16 -13.43 -15.54
N ASP A 371 -14.29 -14.06 -15.87
CA ASP A 371 -15.62 -13.41 -15.82
C ASP A 371 -16.05 -13.09 -14.39
N LYS A 372 -15.83 -14.04 -13.47
CA LYS A 372 -16.16 -13.88 -12.05
C LYS A 372 -15.16 -12.94 -11.36
N ARG A 373 -13.93 -12.87 -11.86
CA ARG A 373 -12.86 -12.00 -11.32
C ARG A 373 -13.22 -10.53 -11.46
N PHE A 374 -13.74 -10.10 -12.61
CA PHE A 374 -14.17 -8.72 -12.80
C PHE A 374 -15.23 -8.29 -11.78
N ILE A 375 -16.28 -9.11 -11.62
CA ILE A 375 -17.37 -8.81 -10.69
C ILE A 375 -16.84 -8.70 -9.25
N ARG A 376 -15.96 -9.61 -8.83
CA ARG A 376 -15.33 -9.54 -7.49
C ARG A 376 -14.43 -8.32 -7.32
N LEU A 377 -13.70 -7.95 -8.35
CA LEU A 377 -12.85 -6.76 -8.32
C LEU A 377 -13.70 -5.48 -8.16
N CYS A 378 -14.80 -5.35 -8.89
CA CYS A 378 -15.75 -4.25 -8.71
C CYS A 378 -16.33 -4.21 -7.30
N ARG A 379 -16.67 -5.38 -6.73
CA ARG A 379 -17.13 -5.50 -5.33
C ARG A 379 -16.08 -5.01 -4.33
N ASN A 380 -14.81 -5.37 -4.53
CA ASN A 380 -13.70 -4.91 -3.69
C ASN A 380 -13.44 -3.40 -3.85
N MET A 381 -13.53 -2.86 -5.06
CA MET A 381 -13.40 -1.41 -5.30
C MET A 381 -14.50 -0.62 -4.60
N CYS A 382 -15.72 -1.15 -4.57
CA CYS A 382 -16.82 -0.52 -3.87
C CYS A 382 -16.63 -0.53 -2.35
N LEU A 383 -16.17 -1.65 -1.76
CA LEU A 383 -15.81 -1.70 -0.34
C LEU A 383 -14.67 -0.73 -0.01
N LEU A 384 -13.67 -0.63 -0.89
CA LEU A 384 -12.59 0.34 -0.75
C LEU A 384 -13.10 1.77 -0.79
N LEU A 385 -14.03 2.09 -1.71
CA LEU A 385 -14.66 3.41 -1.77
C LEU A 385 -15.36 3.75 -0.45
N THR A 386 -16.12 2.82 0.14
CA THR A 386 -16.75 3.04 1.45
C THR A 386 -15.72 3.26 2.56
N ALA A 387 -14.60 2.53 2.55
CA ALA A 387 -13.50 2.76 3.49
C ALA A 387 -12.85 4.15 3.31
N LEU A 388 -12.69 4.63 2.08
CA LEU A 388 -12.23 6.01 1.82
C LEU A 388 -13.20 7.05 2.39
N LEU A 389 -14.52 6.83 2.30
CA LEU A 389 -15.51 7.72 2.89
C LEU A 389 -15.40 7.75 4.44
N HIS A 390 -15.12 6.60 5.08
CA HIS A 390 -14.79 6.54 6.51
C HIS A 390 -13.53 7.35 6.86
N PHE A 391 -12.45 7.22 6.09
CA PHE A 391 -11.23 8.02 6.31
C PHE A 391 -11.50 9.52 6.16
N LEU A 392 -12.30 9.91 5.16
CA LEU A 392 -12.67 11.32 4.97
C LEU A 392 -13.51 11.86 6.15
N HIS A 393 -14.40 11.07 6.75
CA HIS A 393 -15.09 11.47 7.98
C HIS A 393 -14.11 11.68 9.14
N ASN A 394 -13.15 10.77 9.32
CA ASN A 394 -12.13 10.89 10.37
C ASN A 394 -11.30 12.16 10.23
N MET A 395 -11.05 12.64 9.01
CA MET A 395 -10.37 13.93 8.78
C MET A 395 -11.27 15.14 9.11
N VAL A 396 -12.56 15.08 8.76
CA VAL A 396 -13.47 16.23 8.90
C VAL A 396 -13.96 16.41 10.34
N SER A 397 -14.15 15.32 11.09
CA SER A 397 -14.67 15.36 12.47
C SER A 397 -13.86 16.25 13.44
N PRO A 398 -12.52 16.09 13.59
CA PRO A 398 -11.73 16.94 14.49
C PRO A 398 -11.71 18.40 14.03
N ILE A 399 -11.71 18.64 12.71
CA ILE A 399 -11.79 19.99 12.15
C ILE A 399 -13.12 20.64 12.58
N LEU A 400 -14.25 19.94 12.41
CA LEU A 400 -15.57 20.45 12.79
C LEU A 400 -15.65 20.77 14.29
N MET A 401 -15.08 19.91 15.15
CA MET A 401 -14.98 20.12 16.60
C MET A 401 -14.07 21.29 16.98
N SER A 402 -12.99 21.51 16.23
CA SER A 402 -12.08 22.64 16.47
C SER A 402 -12.68 23.98 16.00
N LEU A 403 -13.45 23.99 14.91
CA LEU A 403 -14.14 25.18 14.39
C LEU A 403 -15.22 25.65 15.34
N SER A 404 -15.98 24.73 15.94
CA SER A 404 -16.97 25.09 16.95
C SER A 404 -16.32 25.62 18.24
N ALA A 405 -15.25 24.97 18.70
CA ALA A 405 -14.54 25.37 19.92
C ALA A 405 -13.80 26.71 19.80
N SER A 406 -13.32 27.06 18.59
CA SER A 406 -12.56 28.30 18.37
C SER A 406 -13.42 29.54 18.17
N HIS A 407 -14.76 29.40 18.17
CA HIS A 407 -15.70 30.50 17.95
C HIS A 407 -15.31 31.43 16.79
N ASN A 408 -14.82 30.85 15.69
CA ASN A 408 -14.31 31.62 14.57
C ASN A 408 -15.46 32.18 13.70
N PRO A 409 -15.58 33.51 13.49
CA PRO A 409 -16.67 34.10 12.71
C PRO A 409 -16.56 33.87 11.20
N SER A 410 -15.45 33.30 10.69
CA SER A 410 -15.24 33.15 9.24
C SER A 410 -16.19 32.11 8.61
N ARG A 411 -17.29 32.59 7.99
CA ARG A 411 -18.28 31.73 7.31
C ARG A 411 -17.68 30.80 6.25
N LYS A 412 -16.66 31.27 5.51
CA LYS A 412 -16.00 30.48 4.45
C LYS A 412 -15.37 29.18 4.96
N ARG A 413 -14.84 29.17 6.18
CA ARG A 413 -14.22 27.98 6.78
C ARG A 413 -15.29 26.95 7.18
N HIS A 414 -16.37 27.43 7.78
CA HIS A 414 -17.55 26.62 8.11
C HIS A 414 -18.22 26.03 6.87
N THR A 415 -18.43 26.83 5.82
CA THR A 415 -19.09 26.35 4.58
C THR A 415 -18.29 25.26 3.87
N ARG A 416 -16.95 25.33 3.88
CA ARG A 416 -16.09 24.29 3.29
C ARG A 416 -16.22 22.97 4.05
N ALA A 417 -16.12 22.99 5.39
CA ALA A 417 -16.27 21.79 6.21
C ALA A 417 -17.67 21.17 6.06
N LEU A 418 -18.72 22.00 6.04
CA LEU A 418 -20.10 21.55 5.84
C LEU A 418 -20.33 20.99 4.43
N LEU A 419 -19.67 21.51 3.40
CA LEU A 419 -19.74 20.97 2.04
C LEU A 419 -19.15 19.56 1.98
N VAL A 420 -18.02 19.30 2.63
CA VAL A 420 -17.47 17.93 2.72
C VAL A 420 -18.43 17.01 3.48
N CYS A 421 -19.05 17.49 4.57
CA CYS A 421 -20.07 16.71 5.28
C CYS A 421 -21.29 16.39 4.39
N ALA A 422 -21.76 17.35 3.59
CA ALA A 422 -22.85 17.12 2.64
C ALA A 422 -22.46 16.08 1.58
N PHE A 423 -21.24 16.13 1.06
CA PHE A 423 -20.70 15.10 0.18
C PHE A 423 -20.67 13.72 0.85
N LEU A 424 -20.24 13.63 2.11
CA LEU A 424 -20.20 12.38 2.87
C LEU A 424 -21.59 11.81 3.22
N LEU A 425 -22.66 12.62 3.18
CA LEU A 425 -24.03 12.11 3.31
C LEU A 425 -24.60 11.65 1.96
N ILE A 426 -24.36 12.41 0.90
CA ILE A 426 -24.95 12.15 -0.41
C ILE A 426 -24.25 10.96 -1.11
N SER A 427 -22.92 10.90 -1.07
CA SER A 427 -22.14 9.90 -1.80
C SER A 427 -22.45 8.44 -1.39
N PRO A 428 -22.49 8.06 -0.09
CA PRO A 428 -22.87 6.70 0.30
C PRO A 428 -24.32 6.38 -0.07
N VAL A 429 -25.25 7.33 0.07
CA VAL A 429 -26.67 7.09 -0.25
C VAL A 429 -26.86 6.83 -1.74
N ILE A 430 -26.23 7.62 -2.61
CA ILE A 430 -26.24 7.37 -4.06
C ILE A 430 -25.64 6.00 -4.39
N LEU A 431 -24.51 5.65 -3.77
CA LEU A 431 -23.88 4.34 -3.94
C LEU A 431 -24.86 3.21 -3.59
N LEU A 432 -25.53 3.30 -2.44
CA LEU A 432 -26.51 2.28 -2.03
C LEU A 432 -27.70 2.18 -2.98
N LEU A 433 -28.26 3.30 -3.44
CA LEU A 433 -29.37 3.31 -4.39
C LEU A 433 -28.99 2.63 -5.72
N ILE A 434 -27.78 2.89 -6.22
CA ILE A 434 -27.26 2.24 -7.44
C ILE A 434 -27.07 0.73 -7.21
N LEU A 435 -26.51 0.32 -6.07
CA LEU A 435 -26.23 -1.09 -5.81
C LEU A 435 -27.50 -1.93 -5.61
N TRP A 436 -28.47 -1.43 -4.85
CA TRP A 436 -29.74 -2.13 -4.61
C TRP A 436 -30.64 -2.20 -5.84
N SER A 437 -30.56 -1.23 -6.76
CA SER A 437 -31.31 -1.28 -8.02
C SER A 437 -30.73 -2.26 -9.04
N ARG A 438 -29.42 -2.58 -8.94
CA ARG A 438 -28.71 -3.43 -9.90
C ARG A 438 -28.49 -4.86 -9.42
N HIS A 439 -28.41 -5.09 -8.12
CA HIS A 439 -28.01 -6.37 -7.56
C HIS A 439 -29.07 -6.97 -6.62
N GLN A 440 -29.23 -8.28 -6.70
CA GLN A 440 -30.03 -9.06 -5.76
C GLN A 440 -29.39 -9.05 -4.36
N PRO A 441 -30.18 -9.21 -3.27
CA PRO A 441 -29.66 -9.21 -1.92
C PRO A 441 -28.64 -10.33 -1.75
N SER A 442 -27.39 -9.95 -1.44
CA SER A 442 -26.26 -10.85 -1.24
C SER A 442 -25.50 -10.47 0.03
N THR A 443 -24.72 -11.40 0.57
CA THR A 443 -23.92 -11.20 1.79
C THR A 443 -22.97 -10.00 1.67
N TRP A 444 -22.33 -9.86 0.51
CA TRP A 444 -21.49 -8.69 0.19
C TRP A 444 -22.28 -7.38 0.15
N LEU A 445 -23.46 -7.36 -0.48
CA LEU A 445 -24.29 -6.14 -0.56
C LEU A 445 -24.72 -5.70 0.85
N LEU A 446 -25.09 -6.65 1.71
CA LEU A 446 -25.40 -6.37 3.12
C LEU A 446 -24.21 -5.75 3.85
N ALA A 447 -22.99 -6.28 3.67
CA ALA A 447 -21.80 -5.70 4.27
C ALA A 447 -21.54 -4.25 3.83
N VAL A 448 -21.62 -3.97 2.52
CA VAL A 448 -21.46 -2.61 1.99
C VAL A 448 -22.53 -1.66 2.53
N THR A 449 -23.78 -2.14 2.67
CA THR A 449 -24.87 -1.32 3.22
C THR A 449 -24.62 -0.91 4.65
N VAL A 450 -24.15 -1.84 5.48
CA VAL A 450 -23.85 -1.58 6.88
C VAL A 450 -22.74 -0.55 6.99
N PHE A 451 -21.61 -0.73 6.30
CA PHE A 451 -20.51 0.22 6.33
C PHE A 451 -20.92 1.61 5.80
N SER A 452 -21.77 1.67 4.78
CA SER A 452 -22.22 2.94 4.21
C SER A 452 -23.18 3.68 5.15
N ILE A 453 -24.10 2.96 5.80
CA ILE A 453 -25.00 3.55 6.82
C ILE A 453 -24.18 3.97 8.04
N GLU A 454 -23.17 3.20 8.44
CA GLU A 454 -22.26 3.56 9.53
C GLU A 454 -21.58 4.92 9.29
N VAL A 455 -21.04 5.16 8.08
CA VAL A 455 -20.50 6.49 7.71
C VAL A 455 -21.56 7.57 7.85
N VAL A 456 -22.77 7.35 7.32
CA VAL A 456 -23.87 8.33 7.38
C VAL A 456 -24.20 8.67 8.84
N VAL A 457 -24.34 7.67 9.71
CA VAL A 457 -24.61 7.87 11.14
C VAL A 457 -23.47 8.63 11.82
N LYS A 458 -22.21 8.26 11.54
CA LYS A 458 -21.02 8.96 12.06
C LYS A 458 -20.99 10.43 11.65
N VAL A 459 -21.34 10.76 10.40
CA VAL A 459 -21.43 12.14 9.91
C VAL A 459 -22.57 12.90 10.59
N LEU A 460 -23.75 12.28 10.75
CA LEU A 460 -24.90 12.89 11.43
C LEU A 460 -24.59 13.19 12.91
N VAL A 461 -23.88 12.29 13.61
CA VAL A 461 -23.43 12.48 15.00
C VAL A 461 -22.45 13.66 15.09
N SER A 462 -21.48 13.76 14.18
CA SER A 462 -20.56 14.91 14.10
C SER A 462 -21.30 16.22 13.81
N LEU A 463 -22.25 16.23 12.87
CA LEU A 463 -23.05 17.42 12.54
C LEU A 463 -23.97 17.83 13.70
N ALA A 464 -24.58 16.88 14.40
CA ALA A 464 -25.45 17.15 15.54
C ALA A 464 -24.65 17.76 16.71
N THR A 465 -23.48 17.20 17.03
CA THR A 465 -22.60 17.76 18.06
C THR A 465 -22.08 19.15 17.68
N TYR A 466 -21.69 19.35 16.43
CA TYR A 466 -21.32 20.68 15.91
C TYR A 466 -22.45 21.70 16.01
N THR A 467 -23.68 21.30 15.65
CA THR A 467 -24.86 22.17 15.73
C THR A 467 -25.15 22.54 17.18
N LEU A 468 -25.04 21.60 18.13
CA LEU A 468 -25.19 21.89 19.55
C LEU A 468 -24.16 22.89 20.05
N PHE A 469 -22.89 22.75 19.66
CA PHE A 469 -21.85 23.73 20.05
C PHE A 469 -22.08 25.11 19.41
N LEU A 470 -22.58 25.16 18.18
CA LEU A 470 -22.92 26.44 17.54
C LEU A 470 -24.12 27.10 18.22
N LEU A 471 -25.11 26.33 18.66
CA LEU A 471 -26.25 26.82 19.44
C LEU A 471 -25.82 27.30 20.83
N ASP A 472 -24.89 26.61 21.47
CA ASP A 472 -24.30 27.02 22.75
C ASP A 472 -23.54 28.35 22.61
N ALA A 473 -22.73 28.49 21.57
CA ALA A 473 -22.02 29.72 21.23
C ALA A 473 -22.93 30.95 21.02
N GLN A 474 -24.17 30.74 20.56
CA GLN A 474 -25.12 31.84 20.36
C GLN A 474 -25.85 32.26 21.64
N ARG A 475 -25.80 31.43 22.69
CA ARG A 475 -26.49 31.71 23.96
C ARG A 475 -25.61 32.53 24.89
N GLN A 476 -26.24 33.47 25.61
CA GLN A 476 -25.58 34.27 26.66
C GLN A 476 -25.59 33.57 28.03
N THR A 477 -26.48 32.60 28.22
CA THR A 477 -26.65 31.84 29.48
C THR A 477 -26.02 30.47 29.39
N PHE A 478 -25.45 29.98 30.50
CA PHE A 478 -24.81 28.67 30.56
C PHE A 478 -25.81 27.52 30.42
N TRP A 479 -25.56 26.60 29.49
CA TRP A 479 -26.44 25.47 29.24
C TRP A 479 -26.01 24.22 30.03
N GLU A 480 -26.59 24.05 31.21
CA GLU A 480 -26.26 22.95 32.14
C GLU A 480 -26.37 21.55 31.52
N ARG A 481 -27.37 21.31 30.65
CA ARG A 481 -27.67 20.00 30.04
C ARG A 481 -26.94 19.71 28.72
N LEU A 482 -26.09 20.62 28.24
CA LEU A 482 -25.38 20.45 26.95
C LEU A 482 -24.58 19.14 26.91
N ASP A 483 -23.80 18.86 27.96
CA ASP A 483 -22.95 17.67 28.03
C ASP A 483 -23.78 16.38 28.08
N ASP A 484 -24.97 16.41 28.67
CA ASP A 484 -25.88 15.26 28.68
C ASP A 484 -26.41 15.00 27.25
N TYR A 485 -26.76 16.03 26.49
CA TYR A 485 -27.15 15.88 25.08
C TYR A 485 -26.00 15.39 24.20
N ILE A 486 -24.80 15.95 24.35
CA ILE A 486 -23.59 15.50 23.62
C ILE A 486 -23.33 14.03 23.94
N TYR A 487 -23.45 13.63 25.21
CA TYR A 487 -23.35 12.24 25.61
C TYR A 487 -24.40 11.38 24.92
N TYR A 488 -25.68 11.75 24.95
CA TYR A 488 -26.74 10.92 24.35
C TYR A 488 -26.55 10.73 22.85
N ILE A 489 -26.13 11.79 22.15
CA ILE A 489 -25.85 11.73 20.71
C ILE A 489 -24.65 10.82 20.42
N LYS A 490 -23.54 10.95 21.17
CA LYS A 490 -22.36 10.09 21.00
C LYS A 490 -22.64 8.64 21.40
N ALA A 491 -23.38 8.42 22.49
CA ALA A 491 -23.78 7.09 22.94
C ALA A 491 -24.68 6.41 21.92
N PHE A 492 -25.61 7.14 21.29
CA PHE A 492 -26.42 6.63 20.20
C PHE A 492 -25.56 6.20 19.00
N GLY A 493 -24.63 7.06 18.56
CA GLY A 493 -23.69 6.75 17.48
C GLY A 493 -22.91 5.46 17.72
N ASN A 494 -22.25 5.37 18.89
CA ASN A 494 -21.47 4.18 19.26
C ASN A 494 -22.37 2.93 19.44
N SER A 495 -23.61 3.09 19.92
CA SER A 495 -24.53 1.94 20.04
C SER A 495 -24.91 1.38 18.66
N VAL A 496 -25.10 2.26 17.67
CA VAL A 496 -25.39 1.86 16.30
C VAL A 496 -24.18 1.16 15.67
N GLU A 497 -22.97 1.68 15.87
CA GLU A 497 -21.70 1.06 15.45
C GLU A 497 -21.55 -0.35 16.02
N PHE A 498 -21.74 -0.50 17.33
CA PHE A 498 -21.71 -1.80 18.00
C PHE A 498 -22.76 -2.80 17.45
N CYS A 499 -24.00 -2.35 17.22
CA CYS A 499 -25.06 -3.18 16.63
C CYS A 499 -24.69 -3.67 15.21
N PHE A 500 -24.11 -2.78 14.40
CA PHE A 500 -23.63 -3.12 13.07
C PHE A 500 -22.41 -4.06 13.11
N GLY A 501 -21.51 -3.89 14.08
CA GLY A 501 -20.40 -4.81 14.34
C GLY A 501 -20.87 -6.24 14.62
N ILE A 502 -21.92 -6.41 15.44
CA ILE A 502 -22.55 -7.71 15.71
C ILE A 502 -23.20 -8.29 14.45
N PHE A 503 -23.94 -7.48 13.69
CA PHE A 503 -24.58 -7.93 12.46
C PHE A 503 -23.55 -8.42 11.43
N LEU A 504 -22.45 -7.68 11.24
CA LEU A 504 -21.36 -8.07 10.36
C LEU A 504 -20.63 -9.33 10.83
N PHE A 505 -20.52 -9.55 12.15
CA PHE A 505 -19.94 -10.76 12.69
C PHE A 505 -20.78 -12.00 12.34
N PHE A 506 -22.10 -11.95 12.53
CA PHE A 506 -22.97 -13.06 12.13
C PHE A 506 -22.99 -13.27 10.62
N ASN A 507 -23.01 -12.19 9.83
CA ASN A 507 -22.88 -12.26 8.38
C ASN A 507 -21.55 -12.92 7.97
N GLY A 508 -20.43 -12.54 8.60
CA GLY A 508 -19.12 -13.12 8.36
C GLY A 508 -19.03 -14.60 8.76
N ALA A 509 -19.60 -14.96 9.91
CA ALA A 509 -19.68 -16.35 10.38
C ALA A 509 -20.51 -17.22 9.42
N TRP A 510 -21.62 -16.70 8.90
CA TRP A 510 -22.42 -17.39 7.88
C TRP A 510 -21.60 -17.69 6.62
N ILE A 511 -20.86 -16.70 6.10
CA ILE A 511 -20.02 -16.86 4.91
C ILE A 511 -18.88 -17.86 5.15
N LEU A 512 -18.32 -17.92 6.37
CA LEU A 512 -17.29 -18.89 6.74
C LEU A 512 -17.81 -20.33 6.75
N ILE A 513 -19.02 -20.56 7.27
CA ILE A 513 -19.60 -21.90 7.45
C ILE A 513 -20.20 -22.43 6.14
N PHE A 514 -20.96 -21.62 5.40
CA PHE A 514 -21.82 -22.12 4.32
C PHE A 514 -21.31 -21.86 2.89
N GLU A 515 -20.41 -20.91 2.68
CA GLU A 515 -20.00 -20.51 1.32
C GLU A 515 -18.59 -20.98 0.97
N SER A 516 -17.60 -20.68 1.80
CA SER A 516 -16.21 -21.13 1.61
C SER A 516 -15.38 -20.92 2.87
N GLY A 517 -14.94 -22.00 3.51
CA GLY A 517 -14.01 -21.95 4.63
C GLY A 517 -12.62 -21.52 4.17
N GLY A 518 -12.27 -20.24 4.32
CA GLY A 518 -10.93 -19.72 4.05
C GLY A 518 -10.21 -19.37 5.33
N SER A 519 -8.97 -19.83 5.51
CA SER A 519 -8.17 -19.55 6.72
C SER A 519 -7.99 -18.04 6.96
N ILE A 520 -7.81 -17.26 5.89
CA ILE A 520 -7.70 -15.78 5.96
C ILE A 520 -9.01 -15.16 6.49
N ARG A 521 -10.17 -15.69 6.07
CA ARG A 521 -11.48 -15.20 6.51
C ARG A 521 -11.72 -15.49 7.99
N ALA A 522 -11.28 -16.65 8.47
CA ALA A 522 -11.36 -17.00 9.90
C ALA A 522 -10.51 -16.05 10.76
N VAL A 523 -9.27 -15.77 10.35
CA VAL A 523 -8.40 -14.81 11.05
C VAL A 523 -9.01 -13.41 11.09
N MET A 524 -9.55 -12.91 9.96
CA MET A 524 -10.21 -11.61 9.93
C MET A 524 -11.43 -11.56 10.87
N LEU A 525 -12.21 -12.64 10.94
CA LEU A 525 -13.38 -12.72 11.83
C LEU A 525 -12.97 -12.66 13.31
N LEU A 526 -11.85 -13.29 13.69
CA LEU A 526 -11.29 -13.21 15.05
C LEU A 526 -10.85 -11.79 15.40
N ILE A 527 -10.13 -11.13 14.47
CA ILE A 527 -9.70 -9.73 14.63
C ILE A 527 -10.92 -8.82 14.80
N HIS A 528 -11.95 -8.99 13.96
CA HIS A 528 -13.21 -8.24 14.05
C HIS A 528 -13.91 -8.45 15.40
N SER A 529 -13.99 -9.70 15.86
CA SER A 529 -14.59 -10.02 17.17
C SER A 529 -13.86 -9.34 18.33
N TYR A 530 -12.53 -9.28 18.28
CA TYR A 530 -11.75 -8.64 19.33
C TYR A 530 -11.87 -7.11 19.32
N PHE A 531 -11.61 -6.45 18.18
CA PHE A 531 -11.58 -4.99 18.12
C PHE A 531 -12.97 -4.36 18.06
N ASN A 532 -13.84 -4.85 17.17
CA ASN A 532 -15.13 -4.22 16.88
C ASN A 532 -16.28 -4.70 17.78
N ILE A 533 -16.07 -5.74 18.59
CA ILE A 533 -17.08 -6.20 19.56
C ILE A 533 -16.55 -6.09 20.97
N TRP A 534 -15.49 -6.84 21.30
CA TRP A 534 -15.03 -6.93 22.68
C TRP A 534 -14.45 -5.61 23.21
N CYS A 535 -13.52 -4.99 22.48
CA CYS A 535 -12.90 -3.74 22.92
C CYS A 535 -13.92 -2.59 22.98
N GLU A 536 -14.80 -2.50 21.98
CA GLU A 536 -15.85 -1.48 21.93
C GLU A 536 -16.87 -1.66 23.07
N ALA A 537 -17.35 -2.89 23.31
CA ALA A 537 -18.24 -3.19 24.43
C ALA A 537 -17.59 -2.85 25.78
N ARG A 538 -16.31 -3.21 25.97
CA ARG A 538 -15.57 -2.89 27.21
C ARG A 538 -15.41 -1.39 27.40
N ALA A 539 -15.11 -0.65 26.34
CA ALA A 539 -14.99 0.81 26.38
C ALA A 539 -16.33 1.45 26.75
N GLY A 540 -17.42 1.07 26.06
CA GLY A 540 -18.77 1.55 26.34
C GLY A 540 -19.22 1.24 27.77
N TRP A 541 -18.97 0.02 28.25
CA TRP A 541 -19.30 -0.40 29.62
C TRP A 541 -18.57 0.45 30.66
N SER A 542 -17.29 0.73 30.45
CA SER A 542 -16.49 1.56 31.38
C SER A 542 -17.03 2.99 31.51
N VAL A 543 -17.47 3.59 30.40
CA VAL A 543 -18.06 4.94 30.38
C VAL A 543 -19.41 4.95 31.09
N TYR A 544 -20.27 3.97 30.78
CA TYR A 544 -21.56 3.81 31.44
C TYR A 544 -21.40 3.64 32.96
N MET A 545 -20.48 2.79 33.40
CA MET A 545 -20.22 2.54 34.82
C MET A 545 -19.72 3.80 35.55
N LYS A 546 -18.78 4.55 34.96
CA LYS A 546 -18.29 5.81 35.53
C LYS A 546 -19.43 6.82 35.71
N ARG A 547 -20.29 6.98 34.70
CA ARG A 547 -21.41 7.92 34.76
C ARG A 547 -22.47 7.51 35.78
N ARG A 548 -22.83 6.22 35.84
CA ARG A 548 -23.74 5.68 36.86
C ARG A 548 -23.21 5.91 38.27
N THR A 549 -21.91 5.67 38.46
CA THR A 549 -21.23 5.89 39.74
C THR A 549 -21.26 7.38 40.12
N ALA A 550 -20.94 8.30 39.19
CA ALA A 550 -20.99 9.74 39.46
C ALA A 550 -22.40 10.25 39.79
N VAL A 551 -23.44 9.75 39.13
CA VAL A 551 -24.84 10.08 39.45
C VAL A 551 -25.20 9.58 40.85
N GLN A 552 -24.83 8.36 41.22
CA GLN A 552 -25.04 7.82 42.56
C GLN A 552 -24.29 8.63 43.62
N LYS A 553 -23.04 8.99 43.34
CA LYS A 553 -22.21 9.82 44.21
C LYS A 553 -22.87 11.16 44.51
N ILE A 554 -23.42 11.84 43.50
CA ILE A 554 -24.10 13.13 43.70
C ILE A 554 -25.44 12.99 44.38
N ALA A 555 -26.20 11.93 44.08
CA ALA A 555 -27.45 11.65 44.76
C ALA A 555 -27.25 11.41 46.27
N SER A 556 -26.06 10.93 46.67
CA SER A 556 -25.72 10.73 48.09
C SER A 556 -25.32 12.00 48.84
N LEU A 557 -25.09 13.12 48.13
CA LEU A 557 -24.68 14.38 48.76
C LEU A 557 -25.91 15.21 49.19
N PRO A 558 -25.86 15.84 50.37
CA PRO A 558 -26.92 16.73 50.83
C PRO A 558 -27.05 17.94 49.90
N GLU A 559 -28.29 18.41 49.75
CA GLU A 559 -28.63 19.62 49.01
C GLU A 559 -28.72 20.78 49.99
N ALA A 560 -28.12 21.92 49.64
CA ALA A 560 -28.13 23.09 50.49
C ALA A 560 -29.52 23.72 50.52
N SER A 561 -29.95 24.15 51.72
CA SER A 561 -31.19 24.93 51.85
C SER A 561 -31.03 26.33 51.26
N SER A 562 -32.14 26.96 50.85
CA SER A 562 -32.11 28.33 50.29
C SER A 562 -31.56 29.37 51.27
N GLU A 563 -31.78 29.17 52.58
CA GLU A 563 -31.25 30.03 53.64
C GLU A 563 -29.74 29.88 53.82
N GLU A 564 -29.22 28.65 53.75
CA GLU A 564 -27.77 28.40 53.78
C GLU A 564 -27.05 28.97 52.56
N LEU A 565 -27.68 28.91 51.38
CA LEU A 565 -27.15 29.52 50.15
C LEU A 565 -27.05 31.04 50.27
N GLN A 566 -28.12 31.70 50.74
CA GLN A 566 -28.15 33.14 50.92
C GLN A 566 -27.14 33.62 51.98
N LYS A 567 -26.85 32.78 52.98
CA LYS A 567 -25.83 33.08 54.00
C LYS A 567 -24.40 32.89 53.49
N PHE A 568 -24.18 31.95 52.57
CA PHE A 568 -22.88 31.69 51.98
C PHE A 568 -22.51 32.76 50.94
N ASP A 569 -23.49 33.24 50.14
CA ASP A 569 -23.39 34.35 49.17
C ASP A 569 -22.11 34.35 48.33
N ASP A 570 -21.77 33.18 47.78
CA ASP A 570 -20.58 32.99 46.94
C ASP A 570 -20.95 32.27 45.63
N VAL A 571 -20.05 32.34 44.66
CA VAL A 571 -20.22 31.72 43.34
C VAL A 571 -19.66 30.30 43.33
N CYS A 572 -20.17 29.45 42.45
CA CYS A 572 -19.61 28.11 42.27
C CYS A 572 -18.17 28.18 41.75
N ALA A 573 -17.19 27.70 42.51
CA ALA A 573 -15.76 27.77 42.14
C ALA A 573 -15.38 26.99 40.86
N ILE A 574 -16.30 26.20 40.29
CA ILE A 574 -16.07 25.47 39.03
C ILE A 574 -16.47 26.31 37.81
N CYS A 575 -17.62 27.00 37.85
CA CYS A 575 -18.13 27.77 36.70
C CYS A 575 -18.18 29.29 36.92
N TYR A 576 -17.86 29.76 38.13
CA TYR A 576 -17.86 31.17 38.54
C TYR A 576 -19.21 31.87 38.35
N GLN A 577 -20.33 31.13 38.51
CA GLN A 577 -21.69 31.65 38.43
C GLN A 577 -22.40 31.52 39.77
N GLU A 578 -23.37 32.41 40.01
CA GLU A 578 -24.24 32.38 41.19
C GLU A 578 -24.98 31.05 41.32
N MET A 579 -25.19 30.64 42.57
CA MET A 579 -25.79 29.37 42.89
C MET A 579 -27.24 29.57 43.30
N THR A 580 -28.18 28.99 42.55
CA THR A 580 -29.59 28.89 42.95
C THR A 580 -29.90 27.55 43.63
N SER A 581 -29.08 26.53 43.34
CA SER A 581 -29.09 25.22 44.00
C SER A 581 -27.64 24.71 44.11
N ALA A 582 -27.28 24.12 45.26
CA ALA A 582 -25.94 23.60 45.51
C ALA A 582 -25.98 22.21 46.15
N LYS A 583 -24.98 21.40 45.81
CA LYS A 583 -24.62 20.19 46.56
C LYS A 583 -23.48 20.50 47.52
N ILE A 584 -23.64 20.06 48.76
CA ILE A 584 -22.64 20.23 49.80
C ILE A 584 -21.79 18.96 49.85
N THR A 585 -20.48 19.12 49.61
CA THR A 585 -19.50 18.04 49.76
C THR A 585 -19.27 17.71 51.23
N ARG A 586 -18.73 16.53 51.56
CA ARG A 586 -18.43 16.17 52.96
C ARG A 586 -17.42 17.10 53.64
N CYS A 587 -16.49 17.67 52.87
CA CYS A 587 -15.60 18.75 53.30
C CYS A 587 -16.28 20.14 53.40
N ARG A 588 -17.62 20.20 53.30
CA ARG A 588 -18.48 21.39 53.38
C ARG A 588 -18.26 22.49 52.32
N HIS A 589 -17.75 22.12 51.14
CA HIS A 589 -17.71 23.03 49.99
C HIS A 589 -18.98 22.92 49.14
N TYR A 590 -19.43 24.06 48.60
CA TYR A 590 -20.66 24.22 47.82
C TYR A 590 -20.35 24.26 46.32
N PHE A 591 -21.05 23.45 45.53
CA PHE A 591 -20.94 23.45 44.06
C PHE A 591 -22.30 23.21 43.40
N HIS A 592 -22.51 23.67 42.16
CA HIS A 592 -23.71 23.27 41.42
C HIS A 592 -23.66 21.76 41.24
N GLY A 593 -24.79 21.07 41.43
CA GLY A 593 -24.84 19.61 41.31
C GLY A 593 -24.36 19.12 39.94
N VAL A 594 -24.56 19.92 38.89
CA VAL A 594 -24.09 19.63 37.52
C VAL A 594 -22.57 19.83 37.38
N CYS A 595 -22.03 20.92 37.93
CA CYS A 595 -20.59 21.19 37.87
C CYS A 595 -19.78 20.15 38.64
N LEU A 596 -20.24 19.79 39.84
CA LEU A 596 -19.62 18.73 40.64
C LEU A 596 -19.73 17.37 39.96
N ARG A 597 -20.82 17.09 39.22
CA ARG A 597 -20.95 15.87 38.40
C ARG A 597 -19.85 15.74 37.38
N LYS A 598 -19.61 16.82 36.64
CA LYS A 598 -18.60 16.86 35.59
C LYS A 598 -17.21 16.62 36.16
N TRP A 599 -16.92 17.22 37.31
CA TRP A 599 -15.65 17.03 38.01
C TRP A 599 -15.45 15.56 38.46
N LEU A 600 -16.48 14.96 39.08
CA LEU A 600 -16.45 13.57 39.54
C LEU A 600 -16.38 12.52 38.43
N TYR A 601 -16.53 12.91 37.15
CA TYR A 601 -16.22 12.01 36.04
C TYR A 601 -14.71 11.78 35.87
N VAL A 602 -13.89 12.74 36.27
CA VAL A 602 -12.44 12.74 36.07
C VAL A 602 -11.72 12.43 37.38
N GLN A 603 -12.09 13.10 38.47
CA GLN A 603 -11.44 12.94 39.76
C GLN A 603 -12.45 12.83 40.90
N ASP A 604 -12.19 11.89 41.82
CA ASP A 604 -13.01 11.65 43.02
C ASP A 604 -12.68 12.60 44.19
N LYS A 605 -11.88 13.62 43.94
CA LYS A 605 -11.38 14.59 44.92
C LYS A 605 -12.13 15.92 44.83
N CYS A 606 -12.24 16.66 45.93
CA CYS A 606 -12.85 17.97 45.94
C CYS A 606 -11.99 18.99 45.15
N PRO A 607 -12.57 19.84 44.28
CA PRO A 607 -11.82 20.85 43.53
C PRO A 607 -11.06 21.87 44.40
N LEU A 608 -11.53 22.12 45.63
CA LEU A 608 -10.96 23.13 46.53
C LEU A 608 -9.90 22.54 47.47
N CYS A 609 -10.25 21.47 48.21
CA CYS A 609 -9.35 20.89 49.22
C CYS A 609 -8.65 19.60 48.80
N HIS A 610 -8.94 19.04 47.61
CA HIS A 610 -8.40 17.77 47.12
C HIS A 610 -8.70 16.54 48.01
N GLU A 611 -9.59 16.68 48.99
CA GLU A 611 -10.06 15.58 49.83
C GLU A 611 -11.06 14.71 49.08
N ILE A 612 -11.11 13.42 49.38
CA ILE A 612 -12.00 12.48 48.70
C ILE A 612 -13.46 12.85 49.01
N VAL A 613 -14.25 13.11 47.99
CA VAL A 613 -15.62 13.64 48.15
C VAL A 613 -16.53 12.61 48.83
N ILE A 614 -16.26 11.31 48.62
CA ILE A 614 -16.98 10.18 49.20
C ILE A 614 -15.96 9.09 49.54
N ASN A 615 -15.65 8.90 50.82
CA ASN A 615 -14.93 7.70 51.25
C ASN A 615 -15.83 6.47 51.06
N GLN A 616 -15.28 5.39 50.52
CA GLN A 616 -15.93 4.07 50.39
C GLN A 616 -16.10 3.37 51.76
N ASP A 617 -16.63 4.06 52.76
CA ASP A 617 -16.69 3.57 54.15
C ASP A 617 -17.86 2.60 54.43
N LEU A 618 -18.18 1.70 53.50
CA LEU A 618 -19.19 0.65 53.72
C LEU A 618 -18.81 -0.75 53.19
N LYS A 619 -17.58 -0.97 52.71
CA LYS A 619 -17.11 -2.32 52.33
C LYS A 619 -15.87 -2.83 53.09
N THR A 620 -15.31 -2.04 54.00
CA THR A 620 -14.04 -2.38 54.69
C THR A 620 -14.17 -2.39 56.21
N GLU A 621 -15.37 -2.67 56.75
CA GLU A 621 -15.56 -2.90 58.19
C GLU A 621 -15.68 -4.38 58.58
N THR A 622 -15.68 -5.32 57.62
CA THR A 622 -15.74 -6.76 57.94
C THR A 622 -14.38 -7.47 57.99
N GLU A 623 -13.26 -6.78 57.70
CA GLU A 623 -11.91 -7.39 57.67
C GLU A 623 -10.88 -6.67 58.56
N LYS A 624 -11.31 -6.08 59.68
CA LYS A 624 -10.40 -5.61 60.74
C LYS A 624 -10.52 -6.47 62.01
N THR A 625 -10.31 -7.77 61.83
CA THR A 625 -9.79 -8.65 62.89
C THR A 625 -9.03 -9.78 62.23
N THR A 626 -7.83 -9.51 61.71
CA THR A 626 -6.63 -10.33 61.92
C THR A 626 -5.42 -9.81 61.12
N ASN A 627 -4.32 -9.65 61.86
CA ASN A 627 -2.92 -9.80 61.45
C ASN A 627 -2.22 -8.63 60.77
N ASP A 628 -1.45 -7.92 61.60
CA ASP A 628 -0.15 -7.33 61.28
C ASP A 628 0.77 -8.34 60.59
N VAL A 629 1.22 -8.06 59.36
CA VAL A 629 2.60 -8.27 58.89
C VAL A 629 2.86 -7.29 57.74
N ALA A 630 3.92 -6.50 57.87
CA ALA A 630 4.41 -5.56 56.87
C ALA A 630 4.96 -6.26 55.62
N VAL A 631 4.51 -5.82 54.43
CA VAL A 631 5.20 -6.05 53.15
C VAL A 631 4.98 -4.83 52.25
N GLU A 632 6.05 -4.13 51.86
CA GLU A 632 6.08 -3.10 50.82
C GLU A 632 5.63 -3.65 49.45
N PRO A 633 4.85 -2.91 48.66
CA PRO A 633 4.76 -3.14 47.22
C PRO A 633 5.61 -2.13 46.45
N ALA A 634 6.44 -2.70 45.57
CA ALA A 634 7.30 -2.05 44.61
C ALA A 634 6.57 -1.11 43.63
N GLN A 635 7.31 -0.10 43.19
CA GLN A 635 6.97 0.85 42.14
C GLN A 635 6.68 0.14 40.80
N VAL A 636 5.59 0.53 40.15
CA VAL A 636 5.31 0.25 38.74
C VAL A 636 5.28 1.59 37.99
N PRO A 637 5.91 1.73 36.80
CA PRO A 637 6.20 3.03 36.20
C PRO A 637 4.96 3.73 35.63
N ASN A 638 4.96 5.05 35.79
CA ASN A 638 3.97 5.98 35.28
C ASN A 638 4.00 6.03 33.75
N LEU A 639 2.89 5.68 33.08
CA LEU A 639 2.71 5.79 31.62
C LEU A 639 1.74 6.93 31.29
N GLU A 640 2.01 8.12 31.84
CA GLU A 640 1.41 9.40 31.41
C GLU A 640 2.39 10.13 30.48
N HIS A 641 2.57 9.61 29.27
CA HIS A 641 3.04 10.42 28.17
C HIS A 641 2.41 9.86 26.89
N LEU A 642 1.40 10.58 26.36
CA LEU A 642 0.91 10.61 24.98
C LEU A 642 -0.57 11.04 24.95
N LEU A 643 -0.88 12.29 25.31
CA LEU A 643 -1.94 13.08 24.67
C LEU A 643 -1.59 14.58 24.79
N PRO A 644 -1.82 15.39 23.73
CA PRO A 644 -1.22 16.71 23.58
C PRO A 644 -1.85 17.79 24.48
N ARG A 645 -0.97 18.57 25.12
CA ARG A 645 -1.29 19.74 25.93
C ARG A 645 -1.89 20.83 25.04
N ARG A 646 -3.22 21.02 25.06
CA ARG A 646 -3.86 22.17 24.42
C ARG A 646 -3.62 23.41 25.27
N ALA A 647 -2.79 24.31 24.77
CA ALA A 647 -2.55 25.62 25.36
C ALA A 647 -3.84 26.46 25.31
N THR A 648 -4.34 26.84 26.48
CA THR A 648 -5.28 27.96 26.61
C THR A 648 -4.45 29.24 26.85
N PRO A 649 -4.59 30.29 26.02
CA PRO A 649 -4.02 31.59 26.34
C PRO A 649 -4.92 32.29 27.37
N SER A 650 -4.56 32.20 28.65
CA SER A 650 -5.12 33.07 29.68
C SER A 650 -4.57 34.48 29.50
N ARG A 651 -5.42 35.44 29.13
CA ARG A 651 -5.07 36.87 29.17
C ARG A 651 -5.83 37.54 30.30
N ASN A 652 -5.09 37.85 31.38
CA ASN A 652 -5.46 38.84 32.39
C ASN A 652 -5.73 40.18 31.71
N ILE A 653 -6.91 40.77 31.92
CA ILE A 653 -7.10 42.22 31.78
C ILE A 653 -7.89 42.73 32.99
N HIS A 654 -7.17 43.55 33.75
CA HIS A 654 -7.58 44.35 34.89
C HIS A 654 -8.56 45.44 34.41
N LEU A 655 -9.77 45.50 34.95
CA LEU A 655 -10.69 46.62 34.72
C LEU A 655 -10.35 47.75 35.70
N HIS A 656 -9.91 48.90 35.18
CA HIS A 656 -9.96 50.18 35.87
C HIS A 656 -10.95 51.10 35.15
N HIS A 657 -11.87 51.66 35.91
CA HIS A 657 -12.98 52.50 35.49
C HIS A 657 -12.54 53.98 35.58
N GLN A 658 -12.69 54.77 34.51
CA GLN A 658 -13.28 56.14 34.52
C GLN A 658 -13.30 56.80 33.10
N PRO A 659 -14.21 57.78 32.86
CA PRO A 659 -14.70 58.17 31.53
C PRO A 659 -14.15 59.49 30.98
N HIS A 660 -14.18 59.70 29.65
CA HIS A 660 -14.72 60.90 28.96
C HIS A 660 -14.36 61.02 27.45
N ARG A 661 -15.36 61.48 26.69
CA ARG A 661 -15.36 62.36 25.47
C ARG A 661 -14.62 61.95 24.17
N GLY A 662 -15.40 61.88 23.09
CA GLY A 662 -15.22 62.77 21.92
C GLY A 662 -14.85 62.17 20.55
N SER A 663 -15.71 62.45 19.56
CA SER A 663 -15.45 62.71 18.12
C SER A 663 -14.96 61.61 17.16
N SER A 664 -15.90 61.13 16.34
CA SER A 664 -16.01 61.22 14.85
C SER A 664 -14.87 60.88 13.87
N THR A 665 -15.31 60.38 12.70
CA THR A 665 -14.69 60.35 11.33
C THR A 665 -13.51 59.40 11.10
N SER A 666 -13.23 58.81 9.93
CA SER A 666 -13.93 58.38 8.70
C SER A 666 -12.85 57.77 7.78
N GLU A 667 -13.22 56.81 6.93
CA GLU A 667 -12.67 56.57 5.57
C GLU A 667 -11.21 56.14 5.30
N SER A 668 -11.11 54.90 4.76
CA SER A 668 -10.68 54.56 3.39
C SER A 668 -9.19 54.30 3.01
N ARG A 669 -9.04 53.15 2.33
CA ARG A 669 -8.43 52.89 1.00
C ARG A 669 -6.91 52.67 0.78
N GLU A 670 -6.66 51.46 0.22
CA GLU A 670 -5.97 51.14 -1.05
C GLU A 670 -4.42 51.15 -1.20
N SER A 671 -3.90 49.95 -1.50
CA SER A 671 -3.03 49.53 -2.63
C SER A 671 -1.81 50.39 -3.01
N SER A 672 -0.61 49.86 -3.28
CA SER A 672 -0.26 48.98 -4.42
C SER A 672 1.29 48.91 -4.58
N HIS A 673 1.79 47.81 -5.19
CA HIS A 673 2.92 47.66 -6.17
C HIS A 673 4.22 48.54 -6.03
N SER A 674 5.46 48.16 -6.39
CA SER A 674 6.13 47.01 -7.03
C SER A 674 7.63 47.35 -7.14
N SER A 675 8.52 46.34 -7.03
CA SER A 675 9.84 46.14 -7.69
C SER A 675 10.71 47.33 -8.19
N ILE A 676 12.04 47.29 -7.92
CA ILE A 676 13.13 47.18 -8.93
C ILE A 676 14.54 47.09 -8.28
N ALA A 677 15.36 46.34 -9.01
CA ALA A 677 16.77 45.91 -8.97
C ALA A 677 17.93 46.77 -8.42
N SER A 678 19.01 46.00 -8.15
CA SER A 678 20.44 46.20 -8.47
C SER A 678 21.29 47.19 -7.67
N ASN A 679 22.36 46.66 -7.05
CA ASN A 679 23.73 46.99 -7.46
C ASN A 679 24.77 46.00 -6.90
N ALA A 680 25.67 45.58 -7.80
CA ALA A 680 26.92 44.91 -7.48
C ALA A 680 28.04 45.95 -7.51
N THR A 681 29.04 45.84 -6.62
CA THR A 681 30.40 46.27 -6.94
C THR A 681 31.42 45.59 -6.02
N THR A 682 32.40 45.02 -6.71
CA THR A 682 33.69 44.48 -6.30
C THR A 682 34.52 45.41 -5.41
N ASN A 683 35.26 44.87 -4.45
CA ASN A 683 36.70 45.13 -4.42
C ASN A 683 37.52 44.09 -3.65
N SER A 684 38.69 43.86 -4.22
CA SER A 684 39.72 42.88 -3.89
C SER A 684 40.66 43.29 -2.76
N ASN A 685 41.34 42.26 -2.25
CA ASN A 685 42.74 42.21 -1.79
C ASN A 685 43.09 42.24 -0.30
N GLN A 686 43.79 41.13 0.05
CA GLN A 686 44.98 41.02 0.90
C GLN A 686 44.83 40.77 2.41
N ASN A 687 44.99 39.48 2.75
CA ASN A 687 45.69 38.97 3.95
C ASN A 687 47.09 39.62 4.11
N PRO A 688 47.71 39.68 5.31
CA PRO A 688 47.79 38.54 6.25
C PRO A 688 47.76 38.83 7.77
N SER A 689 47.45 37.76 8.51
CA SER A 689 47.90 37.37 9.86
C SER A 689 48.22 38.46 10.91
N SER A 690 47.44 38.48 12.00
CA SER A 690 47.94 38.27 13.38
C SER A 690 46.85 38.57 14.42
N SER A 691 46.55 37.58 15.26
CA SER A 691 46.41 37.77 16.71
C SER A 691 46.25 36.42 17.39
N GLY A 692 47.27 36.06 18.17
CA GLY A 692 47.03 35.37 19.43
C GLY A 692 47.00 36.42 20.53
N GLY A 693 46.10 36.25 21.50
CA GLY A 693 46.28 36.79 22.84
C GLY A 693 45.34 37.92 23.28
N SER A 694 44.32 37.51 24.03
CA SER A 694 43.87 38.11 25.30
C SER A 694 43.22 39.51 25.29
N GLY A 695 41.95 39.59 25.71
CA GLY A 695 41.30 40.87 25.95
C GLY A 695 39.81 40.79 26.26
N ARG A 696 39.50 40.69 27.54
CA ARG A 696 38.19 40.73 28.22
C ARG A 696 37.36 42.01 27.89
N MET A 697 36.03 41.88 27.98
CA MET A 697 34.98 42.86 28.40
C MET A 697 34.05 43.56 27.38
N MET A 698 32.73 43.36 27.64
CA MET A 698 31.54 44.25 27.41
C MET A 698 31.09 44.45 25.94
N ALA A 699 29.83 44.50 25.51
CA ALA A 699 28.46 44.45 26.04
C ALA A 699 27.55 44.02 24.85
N GLY A 700 26.43 43.31 25.01
CA GLY A 700 25.12 43.93 25.18
C GLY A 700 24.33 44.05 23.85
N ASN A 701 23.47 43.05 23.60
CA ASN A 701 22.27 42.95 22.74
C ASN A 701 22.28 41.81 21.73
#